data_AF-A0A0D8Y674-F1
#
_entry.id   AF-A0A0D8Y674-F1
#
_cell.length_a   1.000
_cell.length_b   1.000
_cell.length_c   1.000
_cell.angle_alpha   90.00
_cell.angle_beta   90.00
_cell.angle_gamma   90.00
#
_symmetry.space_group_name_H-M   'P 1'
#
loop_
_entity.id
_entity.type
_entity.pdbx_description
1 polymer ?
#
loop_
_entity_poly.entity_id
_entity_poly.type
_entity_poly.pdbx_seq_one_letter_code
_entity_poly.pdbx_strand_id
1 'polypeptide(L)'
;MVVFVLYYLAFISSGERSRAEQCVGKLLENWKDGVLDKSVGIGSSSVSFIGNGHIGVDVNGELRGHEVASRCHFRLSFNGSGILNYGTRFKPLVYAEYEGSDSSADATLTEFATGRLGNIKCYSMKTSVTLKMHRGESKNWKMNKTGDAVVYTKTFPLHISSLSSAIMCSNIPREYIVSQQKEETIRFICIIEQRELHSNMAIDTLPAVNELTRKVIAGFGRISKELPRLIDNEHITAWKKLNTVTFYLSSSKAPNVLSGDKINATRYILLSNTKAPLLEEYFPEDKKKSLELSYRRNERCYSEHSTLLYPSKLWQDWTNINDLLHMAEIWLLTLDKRGCSSMLKSGATGLAQVSSCIFLLFFEVDFIFCQAFTLSLSGASYHDSHLEVSLSLSDLHRELAFGGLPIGIDVGEANARVRIDKDNTPFFEVSSTRTLYACGGGCLGEPLTLGKTPAKIPIKITKPETSILYIATDRKHLEQLRSTIHVSEVLAAPSHENDLMALHKHGATLGGLPTWLWFFLVVLLITFHAFLAKLLWSEWRKGDMTPYNPYLRNSFSTCYSVILQSFAGFLDIARKDIDVPKTAANVLLAERHLKFITNYEKNKGSYDYIMSEPLRLSGIYWCVAAVFIQNEQNAFNRDEIIQYIRECQLSDGGFAPAACHDSHLLHTLSAIQVFLCSFVIYFSIL
;
A
#
# COMPACT_ATOMS: atom_id res chain seq x y z
N MET A 1 -26.19 30.45 -0.77
CA MET A 1 -25.38 31.11 0.28
C MET A 1 -25.06 30.17 1.43
N VAL A 2 -26.01 29.34 1.90
CA VAL A 2 -25.77 28.34 2.96
C VAL A 2 -24.73 27.28 2.57
N VAL A 3 -24.68 26.80 1.32
CA VAL A 3 -23.68 25.80 0.90
C VAL A 3 -22.29 26.42 0.68
N PHE A 4 -22.21 27.69 0.27
CA PHE A 4 -20.92 28.39 0.15
C PHE A 4 -20.42 28.84 1.51
N VAL A 5 -21.32 29.23 2.41
CA VAL A 5 -21.01 29.43 3.83
C VAL A 5 -20.64 28.10 4.47
N LEU A 6 -21.24 26.96 4.12
CA LEU A 6 -20.82 25.63 4.62
C LEU A 6 -19.53 25.14 3.99
N TYR A 7 -19.20 25.50 2.74
CA TYR A 7 -17.93 25.18 2.10
C TYR A 7 -16.79 26.08 2.61
N TYR A 8 -17.08 27.36 2.84
CA TYR A 8 -16.16 28.31 3.47
C TYR A 8 -16.04 28.04 4.98
N LEU A 9 -17.12 27.65 5.65
CA LEU A 9 -17.11 27.16 7.04
C LEU A 9 -16.49 25.77 7.14
N ALA A 10 -16.54 24.91 6.11
CA ALA A 10 -15.81 23.64 6.08
C ALA A 10 -14.31 23.86 5.80
N PHE A 11 -13.95 24.89 5.01
CA PHE A 11 -12.58 25.36 4.87
C PHE A 11 -12.06 26.06 6.13
N ILE A 12 -12.95 26.71 6.90
CA ILE A 12 -12.66 27.24 8.24
C ILE A 12 -12.78 26.13 9.32
N SER A 13 -13.43 25.00 9.03
CA SER A 13 -13.51 23.82 9.89
C SER A 13 -12.45 22.77 9.58
N SER A 14 -11.33 23.15 8.97
CA SER A 14 -10.08 22.59 9.50
C SER A 14 -9.96 23.18 10.90
N GLY A 15 -10.49 22.50 11.92
CA GLY A 15 -10.46 22.97 13.30
C GLY A 15 -9.09 23.55 13.61
N GLU A 16 -9.03 24.72 14.27
CA GLU A 16 -7.78 25.38 14.61
C GLU A 16 -6.81 24.35 15.19
N ARG A 17 -5.81 23.94 14.37
CA ARG A 17 -4.81 22.96 14.80
C ARG A 17 -4.17 23.52 16.06
N SER A 18 -4.03 22.68 17.08
CA SER A 18 -3.43 23.11 18.34
C SER A 18 -2.01 23.66 18.08
N ARG A 19 -1.51 24.55 18.93
CA ARG A 19 -0.12 25.06 18.79
C ARG A 19 0.90 23.91 18.77
N ALA A 20 0.62 22.82 19.49
CA ALA A 20 1.44 21.62 19.46
C ALA A 20 1.40 20.91 18.09
N GLU A 21 0.22 20.76 17.47
CA GLU A 21 0.09 20.17 16.12
C GLU A 21 0.75 21.05 15.04
N GLN A 22 0.66 22.37 15.16
CA GLN A 22 1.35 23.30 14.27
C GLN A 22 2.88 23.17 14.41
N CYS A 23 3.39 22.98 15.64
CA CYS A 23 4.80 22.71 15.90
C CYS A 23 5.27 21.41 15.25
N VAL A 24 4.52 20.31 15.41
CA VAL A 24 4.84 19.03 14.76
C VAL A 24 4.85 19.19 13.24
N GLY A 25 3.81 19.82 12.67
CA GLY A 25 3.70 20.07 11.23
C GLY A 25 4.90 20.85 10.69
N LYS A 26 5.34 21.89 11.39
CA LYS A 26 6.51 22.69 11.03
C LYS A 26 7.82 21.89 11.10
N LEU A 27 7.99 21.04 12.11
CA LEU A 27 9.18 20.20 12.22
C LEU A 27 9.22 19.12 11.13
N LEU A 28 8.06 18.57 10.75
CA LEU A 28 7.95 17.59 9.67
C LEU A 28 8.28 18.17 8.28
N GLU A 29 8.24 19.50 8.09
CA GLU A 29 8.66 20.12 6.83
C GLU A 29 10.11 19.78 6.47
N ASN A 30 10.98 19.54 7.47
CA ASN A 30 12.37 19.13 7.25
C ASN A 30 12.48 17.78 6.52
N TRP A 31 11.44 16.94 6.56
CA TRP A 31 11.38 15.64 5.88
C TRP A 31 10.39 15.63 4.72
N LYS A 32 9.85 16.78 4.31
CA LYS A 32 8.82 16.87 3.25
C LYS A 32 9.27 16.22 1.95
N ASP A 33 10.51 16.46 1.53
CA ASP A 33 11.06 15.88 0.30
C ASP A 33 11.19 14.37 0.42
N GLY A 34 11.62 13.87 1.59
CA GLY A 34 11.72 12.45 1.89
C GLY A 34 10.37 11.73 1.95
N VAL A 35 9.30 12.44 2.31
CA VAL A 35 7.93 11.91 2.26
C VAL A 35 7.41 11.87 0.82
N LEU A 36 7.76 12.87 0.01
CA LEU A 36 7.36 12.96 -1.39
C LEU A 36 8.04 11.89 -2.25
N ASP A 37 9.32 11.62 -2.01
CA ASP A 37 10.09 10.57 -2.71
C ASP A 37 9.95 9.18 -2.07
N LYS A 38 9.20 9.08 -0.98
CA LYS A 38 8.88 7.83 -0.25
C LYS A 38 10.08 7.21 0.47
N SER A 39 11.15 7.96 0.69
CA SER A 39 12.31 7.54 1.50
C SER A 39 12.08 7.66 3.01
N VAL A 40 11.02 8.37 3.42
CA VAL A 40 10.61 8.56 4.81
C VAL A 40 9.14 8.15 5.00
N GLY A 41 8.88 7.22 5.91
CA GLY A 41 7.54 6.85 6.35
C GLY A 41 7.10 7.67 7.56
N ILE A 42 5.83 8.11 7.61
CA ILE A 42 5.25 8.87 8.72
C ILE A 42 3.92 8.24 9.12
N GLY A 43 3.65 8.17 10.42
CA GLY A 43 2.37 7.68 10.93
C GLY A 43 2.16 6.22 10.55
N SER A 44 1.12 5.92 9.76
CA SER A 44 0.81 4.54 9.32
C SER A 44 1.83 3.93 8.37
N SER A 45 2.64 4.74 7.67
CA SER A 45 3.74 4.23 6.83
C SER A 45 5.07 4.11 7.56
N SER A 46 5.17 4.61 8.80
CA SER A 46 6.37 4.43 9.62
C SER A 46 6.47 2.99 10.11
N VAL A 47 7.68 2.44 10.03
CA VAL A 47 8.02 1.14 10.58
C VAL A 47 8.65 1.39 11.95
N SER A 48 7.85 1.25 13.02
CA SER A 48 8.27 1.42 14.42
C SER A 48 9.15 0.26 14.93
N PHE A 49 10.03 -0.26 14.08
CA PHE A 49 10.99 -1.32 14.36
C PHE A 49 12.36 -0.87 13.86
N ILE A 50 13.41 -1.13 14.62
CA ILE A 50 14.80 -0.88 14.20
C ILE A 50 15.65 -2.09 14.49
N GLY A 51 16.59 -2.41 13.61
CA GLY A 51 17.48 -3.54 13.81
C GLY A 51 18.66 -3.51 12.86
N ASN A 52 19.64 -4.35 13.14
CA ASN A 52 20.83 -4.55 12.32
C ASN A 52 21.00 -6.02 11.88
N GLY A 53 19.94 -6.81 12.04
CA GLY A 53 19.97 -8.25 11.80
C GLY A 53 20.83 -9.04 12.77
N HIS A 54 21.30 -8.47 13.88
CA HIS A 54 21.83 -9.22 15.04
C HIS A 54 20.92 -9.00 16.26
N ILE A 55 20.56 -7.74 16.48
CA ILE A 55 19.60 -7.29 17.49
C ILE A 55 18.63 -6.29 16.86
N GLY A 56 17.48 -6.12 17.49
CA GLY A 56 16.52 -5.08 17.12
C GLY A 56 15.72 -4.59 18.30
N VAL A 57 15.00 -3.50 18.13
CA VAL A 57 14.05 -2.97 19.11
C VAL A 57 12.70 -2.87 18.42
N ASP A 58 11.68 -3.51 19.00
CA ASP A 58 10.33 -3.49 18.45
C ASP A 58 9.52 -2.25 18.86
N VAL A 59 8.28 -2.22 18.33
CA VAL A 59 7.28 -1.18 18.55
C VAL A 59 6.97 -0.92 20.02
N ASN A 60 7.22 -1.90 20.92
CA ASN A 60 6.98 -1.79 22.35
C ASN A 60 8.23 -1.33 23.12
N GLY A 61 9.30 -1.00 22.40
CA GLY A 61 10.60 -0.67 22.95
C GLY A 61 11.33 -1.88 23.56
N GLU A 62 10.95 -3.10 23.19
CA GLU A 62 11.61 -4.32 23.67
C GLU A 62 12.75 -4.73 22.74
N LEU A 63 13.91 -5.06 23.35
CA LEU A 63 15.06 -5.60 22.65
C LEU A 63 14.75 -7.03 22.19
N ARG A 64 15.06 -7.30 20.93
CA ARG A 64 14.89 -8.57 20.24
C ARG A 64 16.21 -9.11 19.71
N GLY A 65 16.31 -10.42 19.63
CA GLY A 65 17.42 -11.14 19.02
C GLY A 65 16.94 -12.27 18.12
N HIS A 66 17.88 -13.07 17.63
CA HIS A 66 17.57 -14.28 16.88
C HIS A 66 17.12 -15.41 17.80
N GLU A 67 16.02 -16.08 17.43
CA GLU A 67 15.74 -17.42 17.93
C GLU A 67 16.46 -18.44 17.04
N VAL A 68 17.31 -19.28 17.62
CA VAL A 68 17.84 -20.44 16.88
C VAL A 68 16.70 -21.45 16.76
N ALA A 69 16.20 -21.60 15.53
CA ALA A 69 15.04 -22.39 15.18
C ALA A 69 15.04 -23.75 15.90
N SER A 70 14.14 -23.89 16.86
CA SER A 70 13.80 -25.18 17.45
C SER A 70 12.32 -25.21 17.78
N ARG A 71 11.50 -25.72 16.85
CA ARG A 71 10.52 -26.80 17.11
C ARG A 71 9.64 -27.16 15.92
N CYS A 72 9.47 -28.47 15.79
CA CYS A 72 8.25 -29.18 15.38
C CYS A 72 6.95 -28.38 15.62
N HIS A 73 6.55 -27.63 14.60
CA HIS A 73 5.17 -27.37 14.20
C HIS A 73 5.28 -26.63 12.87
N PHE A 74 5.38 -27.36 11.76
CA PHE A 74 5.20 -26.87 10.38
C PHE A 74 5.68 -25.41 10.14
N ARG A 75 6.91 -25.08 10.52
CA ARG A 75 7.56 -23.80 10.16
C ARG A 75 8.86 -24.10 9.45
N LEU A 76 9.01 -23.49 8.30
CA LEU A 76 9.95 -23.85 7.24
C LEU A 76 11.38 -23.55 7.70
N SER A 77 12.10 -24.59 8.11
CA SER A 77 13.48 -24.49 8.58
C SER A 77 14.38 -23.91 7.49
N PHE A 78 15.02 -22.79 7.82
CA PHE A 78 15.98 -22.12 6.97
C PHE A 78 17.36 -22.19 7.61
N ASN A 79 18.35 -22.74 6.90
CA ASN A 79 19.72 -22.96 7.40
C ASN A 79 20.62 -21.71 7.27
N GLY A 80 20.07 -20.51 7.49
CA GLY A 80 20.77 -19.24 7.30
C GLY A 80 19.93 -18.05 7.73
N SER A 81 20.43 -17.29 8.71
CA SER A 81 19.86 -16.07 9.31
C SER A 81 18.38 -16.13 9.69
N GLY A 82 18.11 -16.33 10.98
CA GLY A 82 16.78 -16.13 11.55
C GLY A 82 16.30 -14.69 11.36
N ILE A 83 15.02 -14.46 11.57
CA ILE A 83 14.47 -13.12 11.81
C ILE A 83 14.65 -12.77 13.29
N LEU A 84 14.52 -11.50 13.66
CA LEU A 84 14.62 -11.05 15.05
C LEU A 84 13.34 -11.36 15.85
N ASN A 85 12.95 -12.64 15.87
CA ASN A 85 11.68 -13.12 16.43
C ASN A 85 11.70 -13.39 17.94
N TYR A 86 12.87 -13.37 18.59
CA TYR A 86 12.99 -13.60 20.03
C TYR A 86 12.93 -12.31 20.85
N GLY A 87 11.94 -12.15 21.73
CA GLY A 87 11.82 -11.03 22.67
C GLY A 87 12.59 -11.26 23.98
N THR A 88 13.47 -10.33 24.36
CA THR A 88 14.35 -10.49 25.54
C THR A 88 13.77 -9.94 26.85
N ARG A 89 12.67 -9.17 26.76
CA ARG A 89 12.05 -8.35 27.83
C ARG A 89 12.95 -7.26 28.41
N PHE A 90 14.05 -6.94 27.74
CA PHE A 90 14.88 -5.78 28.07
C PHE A 90 14.37 -4.56 27.31
N LYS A 91 14.24 -3.41 27.99
CA LYS A 91 13.75 -2.16 27.37
C LYS A 91 14.85 -1.10 27.36
N PRO A 92 15.60 -0.92 26.25
CA PRO A 92 16.73 0.01 26.21
C PRO A 92 16.30 1.48 26.04
N LEU A 93 15.12 1.73 25.47
CA LEU A 93 14.66 3.07 25.12
C LEU A 93 14.44 3.97 26.35
N VAL A 94 14.82 5.24 26.20
CA VAL A 94 14.60 6.29 27.19
C VAL A 94 13.40 7.12 26.76
N TYR A 95 12.41 7.22 27.64
CA TYR A 95 11.23 8.04 27.46
C TYR A 95 11.42 9.37 28.19
N ALA A 96 11.07 10.46 27.52
CA ALA A 96 11.18 11.81 28.05
C ALA A 96 9.81 12.49 27.94
N GLU A 97 9.32 13.02 29.06
CA GLU A 97 7.99 13.63 29.16
C GLU A 97 8.07 14.93 29.96
N TYR A 98 7.34 15.94 29.49
CA TYR A 98 7.22 17.22 30.17
C TYR A 98 5.99 17.23 31.08
N GLU A 99 6.17 17.65 32.33
CA GLU A 99 5.04 17.84 33.26
C GLU A 99 4.38 19.20 33.07
N GLY A 100 3.03 19.24 33.08
CA GLY A 100 2.27 20.48 33.07
C GLY A 100 1.96 21.07 31.70
N SER A 101 1.93 20.26 30.63
CA SER A 101 1.52 20.72 29.30
C SER A 101 0.01 20.87 29.15
N ASP A 102 -0.48 21.97 28.56
CA ASP A 102 -1.90 22.17 28.25
C ASP A 102 -2.36 21.33 27.05
N SER A 103 -1.47 21.13 26.07
CA SER A 103 -1.71 20.26 24.90
C SER A 103 -0.39 19.65 24.42
N SER A 104 -0.47 18.44 23.87
CA SER A 104 0.65 17.72 23.25
C SER A 104 0.25 17.16 21.90
N ALA A 105 1.23 17.05 21.00
CA ALA A 105 1.09 16.39 19.71
C ALA A 105 2.37 15.64 19.39
N ASP A 106 2.25 14.50 18.74
CA ASP A 106 3.39 13.67 18.37
C ASP A 106 3.29 13.11 16.94
N ALA A 107 4.45 12.80 16.37
CA ALA A 107 4.58 12.12 15.10
C ALA A 107 5.78 11.18 15.11
N THR A 108 5.57 9.95 14.67
CA THR A 108 6.64 8.97 14.47
C THR A 108 7.00 8.90 12.99
N LEU A 109 8.30 8.88 12.72
CA LEU A 109 8.86 8.80 11.38
C LEU A 109 9.96 7.73 11.30
N THR A 110 10.05 7.08 10.15
CA THR A 110 11.14 6.15 9.84
C THR A 110 11.86 6.63 8.58
N GLU A 111 13.14 6.93 8.69
CA GLU A 111 14.00 7.27 7.56
C GLU A 111 14.60 5.97 7.00
N PHE A 112 14.01 5.44 5.92
CA PHE A 112 14.42 4.15 5.35
C PHE A 112 15.84 4.18 4.78
N ALA A 113 16.25 5.32 4.22
CA ALA A 113 17.56 5.50 3.59
C ALA A 113 18.72 5.53 4.60
N THR A 114 18.49 6.04 5.81
CA THR A 114 19.52 6.17 6.86
C THR A 114 19.31 5.19 8.02
N GLY A 115 18.24 4.39 7.97
CA GLY A 115 17.87 3.44 9.00
C GLY A 115 17.67 4.05 10.37
N ARG A 116 16.90 5.14 10.44
CA ARG A 116 16.62 5.86 11.68
C ARG A 116 15.14 5.86 11.99
N LEU A 117 14.82 5.72 13.26
CA LEU A 117 13.48 5.86 13.80
C LEU A 117 13.47 7.12 14.68
N GLY A 118 12.56 8.04 14.37
CA GLY A 118 12.39 9.30 15.09
C GLY A 118 10.98 9.41 15.65
N ASN A 119 10.85 10.03 16.81
CA ASN A 119 9.57 10.48 17.35
C ASN A 119 9.71 11.95 17.72
N ILE A 120 8.86 12.77 17.12
CA ILE A 120 8.78 14.21 17.37
C ILE A 120 7.61 14.42 18.31
N LYS A 121 7.84 15.08 19.45
CA LYS A 121 6.79 15.49 20.38
C LYS A 121 6.86 16.99 20.60
N CYS A 122 5.75 17.67 20.39
CA CYS A 122 5.59 19.08 20.73
C CYS A 122 4.61 19.23 21.89
N TYR A 123 4.91 20.18 22.77
CA TYR A 123 4.12 20.48 23.95
C TYR A 123 3.84 21.98 23.99
N SER A 124 2.60 22.36 24.30
CA SER A 124 2.23 23.75 24.59
C SER A 124 2.30 23.99 26.10
N MET A 125 3.16 24.92 26.53
CA MET A 125 3.44 25.16 27.95
C MET A 125 3.36 26.65 28.32
N LYS A 126 3.01 26.95 29.58
CA LYS A 126 2.84 28.32 30.13
C LYS A 126 4.00 28.79 31.02
N THR A 127 4.81 27.89 31.56
CA THR A 127 5.88 28.17 32.56
C THR A 127 7.15 27.34 32.28
N SER A 128 8.22 27.53 33.09
CA SER A 128 9.50 26.79 32.97
C SER A 128 9.31 25.29 33.10
N VAL A 129 10.12 24.55 32.35
CA VAL A 129 9.84 23.15 32.01
C VAL A 129 10.88 22.21 32.59
N THR A 130 10.42 21.25 33.40
CA THR A 130 11.24 20.13 33.87
C THR A 130 10.93 18.91 33.00
N LEU A 131 11.97 18.37 32.36
CA LEU A 131 11.90 17.14 31.58
C LEU A 131 12.15 15.96 32.51
N LYS A 132 11.16 15.07 32.66
CA LYS A 132 11.33 13.80 33.37
C LYS A 132 11.75 12.73 32.38
N MET A 133 12.83 12.04 32.71
CA MET A 133 13.36 10.96 31.89
C MET A 133 13.34 9.65 32.67
N HIS A 134 12.91 8.58 31.99
CA HIS A 134 12.91 7.25 32.57
C HIS A 134 13.15 6.19 31.49
N ARG A 135 13.64 5.03 31.90
CA ARG A 135 13.73 3.83 31.05
C ARG A 135 12.61 2.88 31.42
N GLY A 136 12.08 2.15 30.44
CA GLY A 136 11.11 1.09 30.69
C GLY A 136 11.65 0.03 31.66
N GLU A 137 10.78 -0.53 32.50
CA GLU A 137 11.16 -1.58 33.43
C GLU A 137 11.56 -2.86 32.67
N SER A 138 12.78 -3.35 32.91
CA SER A 138 13.29 -4.60 32.32
C SER A 138 13.07 -5.76 33.27
N LYS A 139 12.33 -6.78 32.82
CA LYS A 139 11.91 -7.91 33.67
C LYS A 139 12.79 -9.14 33.47
N ASN A 140 13.07 -9.87 34.54
CA ASN A 140 13.79 -11.14 34.54
C ASN A 140 15.26 -11.05 34.06
N TRP A 141 15.97 -9.97 34.41
CA TRP A 141 17.40 -9.79 34.16
C TRP A 141 18.17 -9.72 35.49
N LYS A 142 19.33 -10.36 35.57
CA LYS A 142 20.20 -10.27 36.76
C LYS A 142 21.04 -9.01 36.66
N MET A 143 20.95 -8.14 37.66
CA MET A 143 21.72 -6.91 37.73
C MET A 143 22.98 -7.14 38.57
N ASN A 144 24.14 -7.07 37.93
CA ASN A 144 25.44 -7.16 38.58
C ASN A 144 26.06 -5.76 38.64
N LYS A 145 26.49 -5.34 39.83
CA LYS A 145 27.24 -4.09 40.01
C LYS A 145 28.73 -4.39 40.09
N THR A 146 29.53 -3.71 39.29
CA THR A 146 30.99 -3.84 39.30
C THR A 146 31.58 -2.43 39.39
N GLY A 147 31.82 -1.97 40.62
CA GLY A 147 32.08 -0.54 40.88
C GLY A 147 30.83 0.30 40.55
N ASP A 148 31.02 1.40 39.81
CA ASP A 148 29.93 2.27 39.33
C ASP A 148 29.21 1.73 38.08
N ALA A 149 29.73 0.65 37.47
CA ALA A 149 29.12 0.03 36.31
C ALA A 149 27.98 -0.92 36.72
N VAL A 150 26.82 -0.76 36.07
CA VAL A 150 25.67 -1.66 36.21
C VAL A 150 25.53 -2.50 34.94
N VAL A 151 25.68 -3.81 35.07
CA VAL A 151 25.60 -4.76 33.95
C VAL A 151 24.42 -5.70 34.18
N TYR A 152 23.55 -5.81 33.18
CA TYR A 152 22.43 -6.73 33.16
C TYR A 152 22.84 -8.00 32.41
N THR A 153 22.67 -9.16 33.04
CA THR A 153 23.02 -10.45 32.44
C THR A 153 21.83 -11.40 32.45
N LYS A 154 21.74 -12.22 31.41
CA LYS A 154 20.70 -13.25 31.28
C LYS A 154 21.17 -14.35 30.36
N THR A 155 20.81 -15.58 30.69
CA THR A 155 20.99 -16.74 29.82
C THR A 155 19.63 -17.26 29.42
N PHE A 156 19.42 -17.36 28.13
CA PHE A 156 18.20 -17.86 27.51
C PHE A 156 18.42 -19.33 27.14
N PRO A 157 17.63 -20.26 27.71
CA PRO A 157 17.70 -21.66 27.30
C PRO A 157 17.10 -21.80 25.90
N LEU A 158 17.88 -22.32 24.95
CA LEU A 158 17.41 -22.78 23.65
C LEU A 158 17.36 -24.32 23.66
N HIS A 159 16.72 -24.94 22.68
CA HIS A 159 16.47 -26.39 22.71
C HIS A 159 17.75 -27.25 22.61
N ILE A 160 18.81 -26.73 21.99
CA ILE A 160 20.09 -27.44 21.73
C ILE A 160 21.30 -26.61 22.19
N SER A 161 21.09 -25.32 22.48
CA SER A 161 22.12 -24.37 22.91
C SER A 161 21.58 -23.46 24.03
N SER A 162 22.42 -22.59 24.56
CA SER A 162 21.97 -21.48 25.41
C SER A 162 22.58 -20.18 24.91
N LEU A 163 21.80 -19.12 24.91
CA LEU A 163 22.26 -17.79 24.52
C LEU A 163 22.49 -16.95 25.78
N SER A 164 23.73 -16.65 26.10
CA SER A 164 24.07 -15.72 27.17
C SER A 164 24.19 -14.30 26.61
N SER A 165 23.62 -13.32 27.31
CA SER A 165 23.66 -11.91 26.93
C SER A 165 24.05 -11.06 28.12
N ALA A 166 24.86 -10.03 27.86
CA ALA A 166 25.20 -8.98 28.81
C ALA A 166 24.92 -7.61 28.20
N ILE A 167 24.36 -6.69 29.01
CA ILE A 167 23.96 -5.35 28.57
C ILE A 167 24.40 -4.32 29.59
N MET A 168 25.01 -3.23 29.13
CA MET A 168 25.32 -2.05 29.94
C MET A 168 24.83 -0.82 29.23
N CYS A 169 24.18 0.08 29.97
CA CYS A 169 23.61 1.29 29.44
C CYS A 169 24.04 2.52 30.25
N SER A 170 24.04 3.69 29.61
CA SER A 170 24.26 4.97 30.27
C SER A 170 23.24 5.22 31.40
N ASN A 171 23.71 5.89 32.45
CA ASN A 171 22.86 6.43 33.50
C ASN A 171 21.99 7.57 32.98
N ILE A 172 20.78 7.70 33.52
CA ILE A 172 19.79 8.68 33.08
C ILE A 172 19.51 9.62 34.26
N PRO A 173 19.61 10.95 34.08
CA PRO A 173 19.18 11.90 35.10
C PRO A 173 17.66 11.83 35.27
N ARG A 174 17.16 11.87 36.51
CA ARG A 174 15.71 11.83 36.76
C ARG A 174 14.98 13.05 36.20
N GLU A 175 15.62 14.20 36.33
CA GLU A 175 15.09 15.50 35.91
C GLU A 175 16.17 16.27 35.16
N TYR A 176 15.77 16.96 34.10
CA TYR A 176 16.63 17.83 33.30
C TYR A 176 15.89 19.12 32.97
N ILE A 177 16.55 20.27 33.15
CA ILE A 177 15.96 21.58 32.91
C ILE A 177 16.51 22.13 31.59
N VAL A 178 15.62 22.40 30.64
CA VAL A 178 15.97 23.00 29.35
C VAL A 178 15.68 24.50 29.41
N SER A 179 16.70 25.33 29.16
CA SER A 179 16.53 26.80 29.11
C SER A 179 15.75 27.23 27.86
N GLN A 180 15.03 28.35 27.95
CA GLN A 180 14.28 28.89 26.81
C GLN A 180 15.21 29.23 25.63
N GLN A 181 14.76 28.97 24.40
CA GLN A 181 15.52 29.21 23.15
C GLN A 181 16.85 28.43 23.04
N LYS A 182 17.04 27.39 23.86
CA LYS A 182 18.22 26.54 23.79
C LYS A 182 17.88 25.19 23.15
N GLU A 183 18.72 24.75 22.24
CA GLU A 183 18.71 23.39 21.72
C GLU A 183 19.75 22.57 22.50
N GLU A 184 19.32 21.44 23.06
CA GLU A 184 20.17 20.52 23.82
C GLU A 184 20.06 19.12 23.22
N THR A 185 21.20 18.46 23.02
CA THR A 185 21.24 17.08 22.54
C THR A 185 21.83 16.19 23.63
N ILE A 186 21.03 15.29 24.17
CA ILE A 186 21.43 14.34 25.20
C ILE A 186 21.50 12.95 24.57
N ARG A 187 22.57 12.20 24.84
CA ARG A 187 22.79 10.87 24.27
C ARG A 187 22.84 9.80 25.36
N PHE A 188 22.13 8.71 25.12
CA PHE A 188 22.14 7.51 25.95
C PHE A 188 22.62 6.34 25.10
N ILE A 189 23.59 5.58 25.61
CA ILE A 189 24.23 4.48 24.89
C ILE A 189 23.93 3.19 25.64
N CYS A 190 23.61 2.13 24.92
CA CYS A 190 23.52 0.78 25.44
C CYS A 190 24.42 -0.12 24.58
N ILE A 191 25.25 -0.92 25.22
CA ILE A 191 26.10 -1.93 24.58
C ILE A 191 25.60 -3.30 24.99
N ILE A 192 25.47 -4.17 23.99
CA ILE A 192 24.91 -5.50 24.10
C ILE A 192 25.93 -6.47 23.53
N GLU A 193 26.31 -7.47 24.32
CA GLU A 193 27.17 -8.56 23.88
C GLU A 193 26.43 -9.88 24.08
N GLN A 194 26.50 -10.75 23.07
CA GLN A 194 25.81 -12.04 23.07
C GLN A 194 26.75 -13.16 22.69
N ARG A 195 26.58 -14.34 23.31
CA ARG A 195 27.31 -15.55 22.97
C ARG A 195 26.41 -16.77 23.03
N GLU A 196 26.43 -17.55 21.96
CA GLU A 196 25.80 -18.86 21.93
C GLU A 196 26.74 -19.93 22.52
N LEU A 197 26.18 -20.83 23.32
CA LEU A 197 26.86 -21.94 23.99
C LEU A 197 26.20 -23.25 23.55
N HIS A 198 26.92 -24.07 22.78
CA HIS A 198 26.44 -25.40 22.38
C HIS A 198 26.59 -26.41 23.54
N SER A 199 25.72 -27.43 23.54
CA SER A 199 25.40 -28.44 24.58
C SER A 199 26.52 -28.94 25.51
N ASN A 200 27.80 -28.83 25.12
CA ASN A 200 28.94 -29.33 25.88
C ASN A 200 29.44 -28.32 26.94
N MET A 201 29.06 -27.03 26.83
CA MET A 201 29.41 -25.97 27.79
C MET A 201 28.23 -25.55 28.69
N ALA A 202 27.04 -26.14 28.48
CA ALA A 202 25.80 -25.68 29.13
C ALA A 202 25.68 -26.02 30.63
N ILE A 203 26.64 -26.74 31.21
CA ILE A 203 26.63 -27.12 32.64
C ILE A 203 27.12 -25.98 33.54
N ASP A 204 28.02 -25.11 33.05
CA ASP A 204 28.46 -23.91 33.77
C ASP A 204 28.49 -22.69 32.85
N THR A 205 27.49 -21.81 33.02
CA THR A 205 27.34 -20.58 32.23
C THR A 205 28.10 -19.40 32.83
N LEU A 206 28.64 -19.55 34.05
CA LEU A 206 29.30 -18.46 34.78
C LEU A 206 30.57 -17.94 34.05
N PRO A 207 31.45 -18.78 33.48
CA PRO A 207 32.61 -18.29 32.73
C PRO A 207 32.21 -17.45 31.51
N ALA A 208 31.17 -17.87 30.78
CA ALA A 208 30.66 -17.15 29.62
C ALA A 208 30.05 -15.80 30.02
N VAL A 209 29.27 -15.75 31.10
CA VAL A 209 28.69 -14.50 31.64
C VAL A 209 29.78 -13.55 32.13
N ASN A 210 30.82 -14.06 32.79
CA ASN A 210 31.96 -13.25 33.25
C ASN A 210 32.77 -12.67 32.08
N GLU A 211 32.99 -13.45 31.02
CA GLU A 211 33.64 -12.96 29.80
C GLU A 211 32.81 -11.86 29.12
N LEU A 212 31.51 -12.08 28.96
CA LEU A 212 30.58 -11.10 28.38
C LEU A 212 30.55 -9.81 29.21
N THR A 213 30.51 -9.92 30.53
CA THR A 213 30.53 -8.76 31.44
C THR A 213 31.78 -7.91 31.23
N ARG A 214 32.97 -8.54 31.11
CA ARG A 214 34.21 -7.81 30.80
C ARG A 214 34.17 -7.14 29.43
N LYS A 215 33.67 -7.84 28.40
CA LYS A 215 33.56 -7.30 27.04
C LYS A 215 32.65 -6.07 26.98
N VAL A 216 31.47 -6.14 27.62
CA VAL A 216 30.53 -5.02 27.67
C VAL A 216 31.13 -3.80 28.38
N ILE A 217 31.79 -3.99 29.52
CA ILE A 217 32.43 -2.88 30.26
C ILE A 217 33.55 -2.24 29.41
N ALA A 218 34.39 -3.06 28.79
CA ALA A 218 35.47 -2.57 27.92
C ALA A 218 34.91 -1.82 26.69
N GLY A 219 33.89 -2.38 26.04
CA GLY A 219 33.19 -1.75 24.93
C GLY A 219 32.57 -0.41 25.33
N PHE A 220 31.94 -0.33 26.50
CA PHE A 220 31.31 0.90 27.00
C PHE A 220 32.34 1.97 27.30
N GLY A 221 33.47 1.60 27.90
CA GLY A 221 34.60 2.50 28.13
C GLY A 221 35.25 3.02 26.84
N ARG A 222 35.23 2.26 25.74
CA ARG A 222 35.71 2.70 24.43
C ARG A 222 34.74 3.67 23.77
N ILE A 223 33.49 3.24 23.57
CA ILE A 223 32.47 3.99 22.85
C ILE A 223 32.10 5.30 23.57
N SER A 224 32.10 5.31 24.91
CA SER A 224 31.82 6.54 25.68
C SER A 224 32.89 7.63 25.52
N LYS A 225 34.09 7.29 25.03
CA LYS A 225 35.19 8.23 24.76
C LYS A 225 35.25 8.67 23.30
N GLU A 226 34.55 7.99 22.40
CA GLU A 226 34.52 8.31 20.98
C GLU A 226 33.64 9.53 20.69
N LEU A 227 33.97 10.26 19.62
CA LEU A 227 33.16 11.41 19.21
C LEU A 227 31.80 10.91 18.70
N PRO A 228 30.66 11.38 19.23
CA PRO A 228 29.36 10.83 18.88
C PRO A 228 29.01 10.91 17.38
N ARG A 229 29.53 11.94 16.68
CA ARG A 229 29.37 12.10 15.23
C ARG A 229 30.02 10.99 14.42
N LEU A 230 31.08 10.36 14.92
CA LEU A 230 31.79 9.29 14.20
C LEU A 230 30.88 8.06 14.05
N ILE A 231 30.25 7.65 15.15
CA ILE A 231 29.33 6.50 15.19
C ILE A 231 28.10 6.76 14.30
N ASP A 232 27.54 7.97 14.37
CA ASP A 232 26.41 8.36 13.50
C ASP A 232 26.78 8.28 12.02
N ASN A 233 27.98 8.76 11.66
CA ASN A 233 28.47 8.75 10.29
C ASN A 233 28.77 7.34 9.81
N GLU A 234 29.33 6.49 10.66
CA GLU A 234 29.55 5.06 10.35
C GLU A 234 28.21 4.38 10.03
N HIS A 235 27.20 4.56 10.89
CA HIS A 235 25.85 4.03 10.68
C HIS A 235 25.20 4.55 9.40
N ILE A 236 25.20 5.87 9.18
CA ILE A 236 24.63 6.46 7.95
C ILE A 236 25.36 5.92 6.72
N THR A 237 26.69 5.79 6.78
CA THR A 237 27.49 5.30 5.66
C THR A 237 27.17 3.84 5.37
N ALA A 238 27.00 3.00 6.40
CA ALA A 238 26.55 1.62 6.26
C ALA A 238 25.15 1.55 5.61
N TRP A 239 24.21 2.40 6.01
CA TRP A 239 22.86 2.42 5.42
C TRP A 239 22.81 2.97 4.00
N LYS A 240 23.61 4.00 3.67
CA LYS A 240 23.76 4.49 2.30
C LYS A 240 24.29 3.39 1.37
N LYS A 241 25.28 2.65 1.87
CA LYS A 241 25.83 1.46 1.24
C LYS A 241 24.76 0.40 0.99
N LEU A 242 23.98 0.01 2.01
CA LEU A 242 22.85 -0.92 1.84
C LEU A 242 21.81 -0.45 0.81
N ASN A 243 21.68 0.86 0.60
CA ASN A 243 20.68 1.47 -0.26
C ASN A 243 21.13 1.78 -1.70
N THR A 244 22.32 1.31 -2.16
CA THR A 244 22.84 1.61 -3.51
C THR A 244 21.98 1.05 -4.64
N VAL A 245 21.57 -0.22 -4.53
CA VAL A 245 20.60 -0.82 -5.46
C VAL A 245 19.25 -0.14 -5.26
N THR A 246 18.62 0.32 -6.32
CA THR A 246 17.37 1.08 -6.24
C THR A 246 16.25 0.40 -7.02
N PHE A 247 15.04 0.53 -6.48
CA PHE A 247 13.80 0.21 -7.16
C PHE A 247 12.82 1.36 -6.93
N TYR A 248 12.14 1.78 -7.99
CA TYR A 248 11.17 2.85 -7.98
C TYR A 248 9.91 2.40 -8.71
N LEU A 249 8.76 2.77 -8.16
CA LEU A 249 7.45 2.52 -8.74
C LEU A 249 6.59 3.77 -8.59
N SER A 250 6.08 4.31 -9.71
CA SER A 250 5.33 5.57 -9.73
C SER A 250 4.05 5.50 -8.91
N SER A 251 3.61 6.58 -8.28
CA SER A 251 2.41 6.56 -7.44
C SER A 251 1.14 6.22 -8.22
N SER A 252 0.23 5.44 -7.62
CA SER A 252 -1.08 5.09 -8.18
C SER A 252 -2.19 5.40 -7.19
N LYS A 253 -3.32 5.90 -7.69
CA LYS A 253 -4.57 6.11 -6.92
C LYS A 253 -5.58 4.97 -7.08
N ALA A 254 -5.29 4.01 -7.95
CA ALA A 254 -6.13 2.83 -8.11
C ALA A 254 -6.22 2.02 -6.80
N PRO A 255 -7.40 1.44 -6.48
CA PRO A 255 -7.57 0.61 -5.29
C PRO A 255 -6.76 -0.69 -5.43
N ASN A 256 -6.32 -1.26 -4.31
CA ASN A 256 -5.57 -2.52 -4.25
C ASN A 256 -4.32 -2.54 -5.15
N VAL A 257 -3.53 -1.47 -5.10
CA VAL A 257 -2.28 -1.37 -5.87
C VAL A 257 -1.10 -1.09 -4.93
N LEU A 258 0.03 -1.74 -5.22
CA LEU A 258 1.27 -1.58 -4.45
C LEU A 258 1.79 -0.15 -4.51
N SER A 259 2.06 0.45 -3.34
CA SER A 259 2.64 1.79 -3.21
C SER A 259 4.15 1.73 -2.99
N GLY A 260 4.88 2.74 -3.47
CA GLY A 260 6.32 2.86 -3.20
C GLY A 260 6.69 2.90 -1.71
N ASP A 261 5.81 3.45 -0.86
CA ASP A 261 6.04 3.53 0.60
C ASP A 261 6.07 2.13 1.20
N LYS A 262 5.19 1.25 0.72
CA LYS A 262 5.13 -0.16 1.13
C LYS A 262 6.36 -0.93 0.67
N ILE A 263 6.86 -0.67 -0.54
CA ILE A 263 8.10 -1.27 -1.03
C ILE A 263 9.30 -0.86 -0.17
N ASN A 264 9.45 0.44 0.12
CA ASN A 264 10.58 0.94 0.90
C ASN A 264 10.51 0.52 2.37
N ALA A 265 9.31 0.51 2.96
CA ALA A 265 9.07 -0.01 4.30
C ALA A 265 9.41 -1.50 4.40
N THR A 266 8.94 -2.34 3.45
CA THR A 266 9.28 -3.76 3.38
C THR A 266 10.78 -3.96 3.22
N ARG A 267 11.44 -3.22 2.32
CA ARG A 267 12.90 -3.26 2.16
C ARG A 267 13.61 -2.96 3.47
N TYR A 268 13.21 -1.88 4.15
CA TYR A 268 13.77 -1.49 5.44
C TYR A 268 13.58 -2.57 6.52
N ILE A 269 12.39 -3.19 6.57
CA ILE A 269 12.10 -4.31 7.49
C ILE A 269 13.03 -5.49 7.23
N LEU A 270 13.21 -5.87 5.96
CA LEU A 270 14.07 -6.99 5.58
C LEU A 270 15.54 -6.73 5.92
N LEU A 271 16.04 -5.53 5.60
CA LEU A 271 17.40 -5.11 5.94
C LEU A 271 17.63 -5.06 7.45
N SER A 272 16.65 -4.55 8.21
CA SER A 272 16.73 -4.46 9.67
C SER A 272 16.75 -5.83 10.35
N ASN A 273 16.24 -6.88 9.69
CA ASN A 273 16.18 -8.25 10.20
C ASN A 273 17.33 -9.14 9.67
N THR A 274 18.11 -8.68 8.69
CA THR A 274 19.14 -9.50 8.04
C THR A 274 20.54 -9.01 8.41
N LYS A 275 21.40 -9.92 8.88
CA LYS A 275 22.76 -9.58 9.32
C LYS A 275 23.59 -9.02 8.15
N ALA A 276 24.52 -8.11 8.42
CA ALA A 276 25.41 -7.49 7.44
C ALA A 276 26.91 -7.78 7.70
N PRO A 277 27.39 -9.05 7.63
CA PRO A 277 28.73 -9.41 8.10
C PRO A 277 29.89 -8.68 7.41
N LEU A 278 29.74 -8.29 6.14
CA LEU A 278 30.81 -7.62 5.38
C LEU A 278 30.98 -6.14 5.76
N LEU A 279 30.01 -5.55 6.47
CA LEU A 279 30.11 -4.19 7.03
C LEU A 279 30.61 -4.19 8.48
N GLU A 280 30.77 -5.37 9.10
CA GLU A 280 31.31 -5.48 10.45
C GLU A 280 32.82 -5.24 10.44
N GLU A 281 33.28 -4.27 11.24
CA GLU A 281 34.71 -3.95 11.36
C GLU A 281 35.56 -5.15 11.84
N TYR A 282 34.99 -6.02 12.68
CA TYR A 282 35.68 -7.14 13.33
C TYR A 282 35.25 -8.53 12.81
N PHE A 283 35.01 -8.66 11.50
CA PHE A 283 34.69 -9.97 10.90
C PHE A 283 35.96 -10.72 10.46
N PRO A 284 36.12 -12.02 10.77
CA PRO A 284 37.30 -12.79 10.38
C PRO A 284 37.53 -12.78 8.85
N GLU A 285 38.72 -12.37 8.42
CA GLU A 285 39.06 -12.19 6.99
C GLU A 285 39.01 -13.50 6.18
N ASP A 286 39.25 -14.65 6.80
CA ASP A 286 39.09 -15.98 6.18
C ASP A 286 37.62 -16.29 5.85
N LYS A 287 36.71 -15.97 6.78
CA LYS A 287 35.26 -16.12 6.58
C LYS A 287 34.72 -15.08 5.62
N LYS A 288 35.30 -13.88 5.62
CA LYS A 288 34.98 -12.83 4.66
C LYS A 288 35.26 -13.32 3.23
N LYS A 289 36.48 -13.81 2.97
CA LYS A 289 36.88 -14.36 1.66
C LYS A 289 36.02 -15.54 1.21
N SER A 290 35.59 -16.41 2.12
CA SER A 290 34.74 -17.54 1.75
C SER A 290 33.31 -17.12 1.40
N LEU A 291 32.73 -16.13 2.10
CA LEU A 291 31.45 -15.51 1.74
C LEU A 291 31.54 -14.79 0.39
N GLU A 292 32.63 -14.06 0.17
CA GLU A 292 32.93 -13.39 -1.11
C GLU A 292 33.02 -14.37 -2.29
N LEU A 293 33.56 -15.57 -2.09
CA LEU A 293 33.65 -16.61 -3.12
C LEU A 293 32.29 -17.28 -3.41
N SER A 294 31.40 -17.41 -2.42
CA SER A 294 30.04 -17.93 -2.62
C SER A 294 29.21 -17.00 -3.49
N TYR A 295 29.37 -15.69 -3.32
CA TYR A 295 28.72 -14.66 -4.14
C TYR A 295 29.01 -14.79 -5.64
N ARG A 296 30.21 -15.23 -6.02
CA ARG A 296 30.63 -15.35 -7.43
C ARG A 296 29.84 -16.40 -8.23
N ARG A 297 29.04 -17.24 -7.57
CA ARG A 297 28.23 -18.33 -8.17
C ARG A 297 26.73 -18.06 -8.08
N ASN A 298 26.29 -16.83 -8.30
CA ASN A 298 24.87 -16.46 -8.24
C ASN A 298 24.15 -16.61 -9.59
N GLU A 299 24.39 -17.74 -10.24
CA GLU A 299 23.62 -18.11 -11.43
C GLU A 299 22.16 -18.32 -11.02
N ARG A 300 21.23 -17.71 -11.76
CA ARG A 300 19.77 -17.91 -11.68
C ARG A 300 19.07 -17.32 -10.45
N CYS A 301 19.67 -16.40 -9.70
CA CYS A 301 18.90 -15.50 -8.82
C CYS A 301 18.43 -14.31 -9.68
N TYR A 302 17.14 -13.99 -9.81
CA TYR A 302 15.93 -14.62 -9.30
C TYR A 302 15.22 -15.39 -10.43
N SER A 303 14.82 -16.66 -10.23
CA SER A 303 14.41 -17.55 -11.33
C SER A 303 12.89 -17.61 -11.63
N GLU A 304 12.12 -16.53 -11.43
CA GLU A 304 10.65 -16.57 -11.50
C GLU A 304 10.05 -15.21 -11.95
N HIS A 305 8.71 -15.13 -12.03
CA HIS A 305 7.97 -13.90 -12.35
C HIS A 305 8.08 -12.81 -11.27
N SER A 306 7.87 -11.56 -11.68
CA SER A 306 7.82 -10.39 -10.80
C SER A 306 6.95 -10.58 -9.55
N THR A 307 7.45 -10.08 -8.42
CA THR A 307 6.73 -10.07 -7.13
C THR A 307 5.84 -8.85 -6.92
N LEU A 308 5.60 -8.03 -7.95
CA LEU A 308 4.77 -6.81 -7.88
C LEU A 308 3.27 -7.08 -7.68
N LEU A 309 2.82 -8.33 -7.84
CA LEU A 309 1.42 -8.72 -7.64
C LEU A 309 0.92 -8.33 -6.25
N TYR A 310 -0.14 -7.52 -6.20
CA TYR A 310 -0.80 -7.07 -4.99
C TYR A 310 -2.32 -7.18 -5.12
N PRO A 311 -3.05 -7.66 -4.08
CA PRO A 311 -2.54 -8.16 -2.80
C PRO A 311 -1.90 -9.55 -2.93
N SER A 312 -0.89 -9.82 -2.12
CA SER A 312 -0.24 -11.15 -2.06
C SER A 312 0.28 -11.45 -0.65
N LYS A 313 0.69 -12.70 -0.41
CA LYS A 313 1.29 -13.12 0.86
C LYS A 313 2.60 -12.38 1.19
N LEU A 314 3.25 -11.79 0.18
CA LEU A 314 4.48 -11.00 0.33
C LEU A 314 4.19 -9.59 0.85
N TRP A 315 3.03 -9.02 0.53
CA TRP A 315 2.71 -7.62 0.83
C TRP A 315 1.72 -7.46 2.00
N GLN A 316 2.05 -8.05 3.14
CA GLN A 316 1.25 -7.94 4.37
C GLN A 316 1.48 -6.58 5.06
N ASP A 317 0.50 -6.17 5.89
CA ASP A 317 0.64 -5.00 6.73
C ASP A 317 1.48 -5.32 7.98
N TRP A 318 2.15 -4.31 8.54
CA TRP A 318 3.10 -4.43 9.66
C TRP A 318 2.61 -3.74 10.93
N THR A 319 1.29 -3.65 11.13
CA THR A 319 0.69 -3.01 12.30
C THR A 319 1.10 -3.72 13.60
N ASN A 320 1.18 -5.04 13.56
CA ASN A 320 1.70 -5.85 14.67
C ASN A 320 3.11 -6.36 14.38
N ILE A 321 3.89 -6.52 15.45
CA ILE A 321 5.24 -7.09 15.37
C ILE A 321 5.25 -8.52 14.79
N ASN A 322 4.25 -9.33 15.12
CA ASN A 322 4.17 -10.71 14.61
C ASN A 322 3.93 -10.73 13.10
N ASP A 323 3.11 -9.82 12.58
CA ASP A 323 2.81 -9.71 11.16
C ASP A 323 4.02 -9.19 10.39
N LEU A 324 4.72 -8.19 10.95
CA LEU A 324 6.00 -7.67 10.42
C LEU A 324 7.05 -8.80 10.29
N LEU A 325 7.22 -9.57 11.36
CA LEU A 325 8.19 -10.66 11.40
C LEU A 325 7.80 -11.81 10.46
N HIS A 326 6.52 -12.16 10.41
CA HIS A 326 6.02 -13.19 9.51
C HIS A 326 6.17 -12.79 8.03
N MET A 327 5.91 -11.52 7.71
CA MET A 327 6.16 -10.97 6.38
C MET A 327 7.64 -11.07 6.00
N ALA A 328 8.54 -10.69 6.91
CA ALA A 328 9.98 -10.84 6.69
C ALA A 328 10.39 -12.30 6.45
N GLU A 329 9.84 -13.24 7.23
CA GLU A 329 10.07 -14.68 7.09
C GLU A 329 9.64 -15.20 5.70
N ILE A 330 8.44 -14.83 5.23
CA ILE A 330 7.93 -15.25 3.92
C ILE A 330 8.79 -14.70 2.78
N TRP A 331 9.23 -13.45 2.88
CA TRP A 331 10.12 -12.83 1.88
C TRP A 331 11.46 -13.56 1.79
N LEU A 332 12.12 -13.77 2.93
CA LEU A 332 13.40 -14.47 2.99
C LEU A 332 13.28 -15.89 2.44
N LEU A 333 12.22 -16.61 2.82
CA LEU A 333 11.91 -17.93 2.29
C LEU A 333 11.70 -17.90 0.77
N THR A 334 10.95 -16.92 0.27
CA THR A 334 10.65 -16.82 -1.17
C THR A 334 11.94 -16.60 -1.95
N LEU A 335 12.79 -15.67 -1.54
CA LEU A 335 14.06 -15.40 -2.23
C LEU A 335 14.98 -16.64 -2.27
N ASP A 336 15.04 -17.41 -1.18
CA ASP A 336 15.83 -18.66 -1.11
C ASP A 336 15.35 -19.73 -2.07
N LYS A 337 14.04 -20.00 -2.06
CA LYS A 337 13.43 -21.01 -2.92
C LYS A 337 13.46 -20.62 -4.39
N ARG A 338 13.74 -19.35 -4.71
CA ARG A 338 13.85 -18.81 -6.08
C ARG A 338 15.30 -18.54 -6.53
N GLY A 339 16.25 -19.27 -5.96
CA GLY A 339 17.65 -19.29 -6.43
C GLY A 339 18.58 -18.30 -5.75
N CYS A 340 18.09 -17.45 -4.84
CA CYS A 340 18.91 -16.43 -4.18
C CYS A 340 19.55 -16.90 -2.86
N SER A 341 19.60 -18.21 -2.59
CA SER A 341 20.13 -18.77 -1.34
C SER A 341 21.58 -18.35 -1.05
N SER A 342 22.44 -18.28 -2.07
CA SER A 342 23.84 -17.83 -1.95
C SER A 342 23.94 -16.33 -1.63
N MET A 343 23.03 -15.52 -2.20
CA MET A 343 22.90 -14.09 -1.88
C MET A 343 22.45 -13.88 -0.43
N LEU A 344 21.45 -14.63 0.03
CA LEU A 344 20.93 -14.54 1.40
C LEU A 344 21.95 -14.96 2.45
N LYS A 345 22.76 -16.01 2.19
CA LYS A 345 23.83 -16.45 3.09
C LYS A 345 24.91 -15.39 3.32
N SER A 346 25.10 -14.50 2.35
CA SER A 346 26.06 -13.39 2.44
C SER A 346 25.54 -12.22 3.29
N GLY A 347 24.27 -12.27 3.70
CA GLY A 347 23.61 -11.24 4.50
C GLY A 347 23.17 -10.03 3.68
N ALA A 348 22.96 -8.89 4.35
CA ALA A 348 22.49 -7.65 3.74
C ALA A 348 23.48 -7.00 2.76
N THR A 349 24.68 -7.58 2.57
CA THR A 349 25.86 -6.90 2.00
C THR A 349 26.66 -7.70 0.99
N GLY A 350 27.29 -6.99 0.04
CA GLY A 350 28.21 -7.49 -0.99
C GLY A 350 29.43 -6.59 -1.25
N LEU A 351 30.33 -7.07 -2.10
CA LEU A 351 31.80 -6.89 -2.11
C LEU A 351 32.39 -5.48 -2.35
N ALA A 352 33.46 -5.18 -1.57
CA ALA A 352 34.64 -4.44 -2.02
C ALA A 352 35.85 -5.37 -2.00
N GLN A 353 36.63 -5.38 -3.08
CA GLN A 353 37.95 -5.96 -3.12
C GLN A 353 38.93 -5.06 -2.34
N VAL A 354 39.52 -5.57 -1.25
CA VAL A 354 40.66 -4.93 -0.58
C VAL A 354 41.93 -5.32 -1.35
N SER A 355 42.51 -4.36 -2.07
CA SER A 355 43.97 -4.35 -2.26
C SER A 355 44.56 -3.37 -1.25
N SER A 356 45.53 -3.88 -0.51
CA SER A 356 46.28 -3.19 0.53
C SER A 356 46.93 -1.87 0.08
N CYS A 357 47.05 -0.97 1.06
CA CYS A 357 47.90 0.23 1.11
C CYS A 357 47.27 1.57 0.68
N ILE A 358 47.07 2.40 1.72
CA ILE A 358 47.27 3.85 1.74
C ILE A 358 46.19 4.70 1.04
N PHE A 359 45.55 5.55 1.86
CA PHE A 359 44.93 6.84 1.57
C PHE A 359 44.50 7.16 0.12
N LEU A 360 43.18 7.42 -0.01
CA LEU A 360 42.50 8.15 -1.10
C LEU A 360 42.41 7.42 -2.44
N LEU A 361 41.23 6.84 -2.73
CA LEU A 361 40.30 7.28 -3.79
C LEU A 361 39.09 6.34 -3.83
N PHE A 362 37.90 6.95 -3.95
CA PHE A 362 36.57 6.35 -4.02
C PHE A 362 36.48 5.23 -5.05
N PHE A 363 36.10 4.01 -4.66
CA PHE A 363 35.53 3.01 -5.58
C PHE A 363 34.40 2.22 -4.92
N GLU A 364 33.31 2.12 -5.67
CA GLU A 364 31.97 1.66 -5.32
C GLU A 364 31.91 0.16 -5.06
N VAL A 365 31.01 -0.23 -4.16
CA VAL A 365 30.91 -1.54 -3.52
C VAL A 365 29.44 -1.85 -3.41
N ASP A 366 28.96 -2.90 -4.07
CA ASP A 366 27.53 -3.14 -4.28
C ASP A 366 26.93 -4.29 -3.47
N PHE A 367 25.69 -4.08 -3.01
CA PHE A 367 25.06 -4.82 -1.91
C PHE A 367 24.03 -5.86 -2.37
N ILE A 368 24.23 -7.10 -1.90
CA ILE A 368 23.67 -8.36 -2.45
C ILE A 368 22.21 -8.67 -2.07
N PHE A 369 21.75 -8.32 -0.86
CA PHE A 369 20.35 -8.58 -0.48
C PHE A 369 19.38 -7.66 -1.23
N CYS A 370 19.72 -6.38 -1.32
CA CYS A 370 18.93 -5.40 -2.06
C CYS A 370 18.89 -5.74 -3.55
N GLN A 371 19.94 -6.37 -4.05
CA GLN A 371 19.97 -6.96 -5.38
C GLN A 371 18.92 -8.06 -5.51
N ALA A 372 18.92 -9.10 -4.66
CA ALA A 372 17.92 -10.17 -4.72
C ALA A 372 16.48 -9.66 -4.64
N PHE A 373 16.21 -8.71 -3.73
CA PHE A 373 14.90 -8.07 -3.60
C PHE A 373 14.54 -7.28 -4.87
N THR A 374 15.45 -6.45 -5.39
CA THR A 374 15.22 -5.66 -6.62
C THR A 374 15.01 -6.54 -7.84
N LEU A 375 15.82 -7.59 -8.01
CA LEU A 375 15.66 -8.61 -9.06
C LEU A 375 14.26 -9.24 -9.02
N SER A 376 13.78 -9.59 -7.82
CA SER A 376 12.44 -10.16 -7.65
C SER A 376 11.32 -9.18 -7.99
N LEU A 377 11.53 -7.86 -7.84
CA LEU A 377 10.54 -6.84 -8.19
C LEU A 377 10.58 -6.49 -9.68
N SER A 378 11.78 -6.46 -10.27
CA SER A 378 11.96 -6.19 -11.69
C SER A 378 11.76 -7.43 -12.56
N GLY A 379 11.48 -8.59 -11.99
CA GLY A 379 11.45 -9.86 -12.71
C GLY A 379 12.77 -10.15 -13.43
N ALA A 380 13.89 -9.71 -12.86
CA ALA A 380 15.20 -9.82 -13.48
C ALA A 380 15.97 -11.03 -12.94
N SER A 381 16.70 -11.72 -13.82
CA SER A 381 17.44 -12.93 -13.51
C SER A 381 18.88 -12.85 -14.01
N TYR A 382 19.82 -13.26 -13.17
CA TYR A 382 21.22 -13.44 -13.59
C TYR A 382 21.44 -14.75 -14.30
N HIS A 383 22.11 -14.67 -15.44
CA HIS A 383 22.65 -15.79 -16.19
C HIS A 383 24.17 -15.57 -16.38
N ASP A 384 24.89 -16.61 -16.81
CA ASP A 384 26.35 -16.72 -16.78
C ASP A 384 27.13 -15.46 -17.22
N SER A 385 26.59 -14.69 -18.18
CA SER A 385 27.21 -13.44 -18.64
C SER A 385 26.22 -12.31 -19.01
N HIS A 386 24.94 -12.47 -18.66
CA HIS A 386 23.89 -11.50 -18.98
C HIS A 386 22.77 -11.46 -17.94
N LEU A 387 22.05 -10.35 -17.93
CA LEU A 387 20.84 -10.10 -17.15
C LEU A 387 19.63 -10.20 -18.08
N GLU A 388 18.64 -10.98 -17.69
CA GLU A 388 17.35 -11.06 -18.38
C GLU A 388 16.28 -10.37 -17.53
N VAL A 389 15.30 -9.71 -18.16
CA VAL A 389 14.18 -9.05 -17.48
C VAL A 389 12.88 -9.58 -18.06
N SER A 390 12.12 -10.27 -17.22
CA SER A 390 10.90 -11.02 -17.56
C SER A 390 9.70 -10.42 -16.85
N LEU A 391 9.35 -9.17 -17.20
CA LEU A 391 8.14 -8.50 -16.71
C LEU A 391 6.94 -8.85 -17.59
N SER A 392 5.78 -9.04 -16.97
CA SER A 392 4.52 -9.22 -17.69
C SER A 392 3.98 -7.87 -18.17
N LEU A 393 3.09 -7.89 -19.18
CA LEU A 393 2.40 -6.68 -19.62
C LEU A 393 1.61 -5.99 -18.49
N SER A 394 1.02 -6.78 -17.59
CA SER A 394 0.28 -6.27 -16.44
C SER A 394 1.15 -5.51 -15.44
N ASP A 395 2.46 -5.80 -15.39
CA ASP A 395 3.41 -5.09 -14.53
C ASP A 395 3.78 -3.71 -15.10
N LEU A 396 3.55 -3.47 -16.40
CA LEU A 396 4.00 -2.29 -17.14
C LEU A 396 2.97 -1.15 -17.21
N HIS A 397 1.82 -1.28 -16.51
CA HIS A 397 0.79 -0.23 -16.42
C HIS A 397 1.28 1.06 -15.74
N ARG A 398 2.45 1.03 -15.11
CA ARG A 398 3.05 2.13 -14.36
C ARG A 398 4.52 2.27 -14.72
N GLU A 399 5.01 3.51 -14.62
CA GLU A 399 6.43 3.75 -14.69
C GLU A 399 7.13 3.07 -13.51
N LEU A 400 8.17 2.29 -13.83
CA LEU A 400 9.04 1.63 -12.88
C LEU A 400 10.49 1.88 -13.25
N ALA A 401 11.38 1.90 -12.27
CA ALA A 401 12.81 2.00 -12.53
C ALA A 401 13.58 1.11 -11.57
N PHE A 402 14.66 0.51 -12.03
CA PHE A 402 15.58 -0.25 -11.21
C PHE A 402 17.01 -0.01 -11.66
N GLY A 403 17.94 0.00 -10.72
CA GLY A 403 19.30 0.42 -10.98
C GLY A 403 20.30 -0.02 -9.93
N GLY A 404 21.58 0.14 -10.24
CA GLY A 404 22.69 -0.40 -9.45
C GLY A 404 22.79 -1.93 -9.53
N LEU A 405 22.38 -2.52 -10.67
CA LEU A 405 22.51 -3.96 -10.90
C LEU A 405 23.84 -4.25 -11.60
N PRO A 406 24.83 -4.86 -10.93
CA PRO A 406 26.11 -5.19 -11.56
C PRO A 406 25.90 -6.28 -12.62
N ILE A 407 26.53 -6.15 -13.79
CA ILE A 407 26.49 -7.15 -14.86
C ILE A 407 27.92 -7.60 -15.15
N GLY A 408 28.21 -8.86 -14.84
CA GLY A 408 29.57 -9.41 -14.87
C GLY A 408 30.44 -8.90 -13.72
N ILE A 409 31.64 -9.46 -13.58
CA ILE A 409 32.58 -9.10 -12.51
C ILE A 409 33.26 -7.77 -12.86
N ASP A 410 32.99 -6.72 -12.10
CA ASP A 410 33.60 -5.39 -12.26
C ASP A 410 33.48 -4.80 -13.68
N VAL A 411 32.47 -5.16 -14.47
CA VAL A 411 32.34 -4.68 -15.86
C VAL A 411 31.46 -3.46 -15.98
N GLY A 412 30.36 -3.36 -15.22
CA GLY A 412 29.47 -2.20 -15.20
C GLY A 412 28.15 -2.47 -14.51
N GLU A 413 27.47 -1.41 -14.09
CA GLU A 413 26.12 -1.46 -13.55
C GLU A 413 25.10 -1.05 -14.62
N ALA A 414 23.98 -1.73 -14.65
CA ALA A 414 22.85 -1.40 -15.51
C ALA A 414 21.73 -0.70 -14.72
N ASN A 415 21.17 0.31 -15.35
CA ASN A 415 19.99 1.05 -14.88
C ASN A 415 18.93 1.01 -15.98
N ALA A 416 17.74 0.53 -15.66
CA ALA A 416 16.63 0.47 -16.60
C ALA A 416 15.39 1.16 -16.00
N ARG A 417 14.67 1.90 -16.85
CA ARG A 417 13.44 2.57 -16.50
C ARG A 417 12.38 2.31 -17.56
N VAL A 418 11.20 1.91 -17.15
CA VAL A 418 10.02 1.85 -18.02
C VAL A 418 9.35 3.21 -17.97
N ARG A 419 9.14 3.78 -19.15
CA ARG A 419 8.36 5.01 -19.37
C ARG A 419 7.16 4.68 -20.23
N ILE A 420 6.10 5.46 -20.07
CA ILE A 420 4.90 5.35 -20.90
C ILE A 420 4.86 6.60 -21.79
N ASP A 421 4.73 6.41 -23.10
CA ASP A 421 4.66 7.52 -24.05
C ASP A 421 3.27 8.19 -24.08
N LYS A 422 3.09 9.13 -25.03
CA LYS A 422 1.82 9.85 -25.21
C LYS A 422 0.69 8.96 -25.71
N ASP A 423 1.03 7.84 -26.33
CA ASP A 423 0.10 6.87 -26.90
C ASP A 423 -0.17 5.72 -25.91
N ASN A 424 0.17 5.90 -24.62
CA ASN A 424 0.09 4.91 -23.55
C ASN A 424 0.87 3.62 -23.84
N THR A 425 1.90 3.66 -24.69
CA THR A 425 2.74 2.51 -25.00
C THR A 425 3.99 2.52 -24.11
N PRO A 426 4.29 1.42 -23.40
CA PRO A 426 5.46 1.35 -22.54
C PRO A 426 6.75 1.09 -23.34
N PHE A 427 7.84 1.72 -22.94
CA PHE A 427 9.18 1.53 -23.50
C PHE A 427 10.26 1.58 -22.42
N PHE A 428 11.42 0.98 -22.68
CA PHE A 428 12.57 1.05 -21.80
C PHE A 428 13.49 2.23 -22.13
N GLU A 429 13.98 2.90 -21.10
CA GLU A 429 15.18 3.74 -21.11
C GLU A 429 16.26 2.99 -20.33
N VAL A 430 17.30 2.52 -21.01
CA VAL A 430 18.38 1.71 -20.40
C VAL A 430 19.69 2.47 -20.49
N SER A 431 20.42 2.56 -19.39
CA SER A 431 21.73 3.19 -19.29
C SER A 431 22.68 2.30 -18.50
N SER A 432 23.98 2.56 -18.63
CA SER A 432 25.01 1.83 -17.91
C SER A 432 26.15 2.73 -17.48
N THR A 433 26.80 2.40 -16.37
CA THR A 433 27.96 3.16 -15.86
C THR A 433 29.19 3.00 -16.77
N ARG A 434 29.32 1.83 -17.40
CA ARG A 434 30.37 1.44 -18.34
C ARG A 434 29.74 0.86 -19.61
N THR A 435 30.54 0.58 -20.63
CA THR A 435 30.03 0.04 -21.90
C THR A 435 29.44 -1.35 -21.73
N LEU A 436 28.13 -1.46 -21.91
CA LEU A 436 27.38 -2.73 -21.92
C LEU A 436 26.59 -2.82 -23.23
N TYR A 437 25.96 -3.96 -23.49
CA TYR A 437 25.12 -4.16 -24.66
C TYR A 437 23.74 -4.63 -24.24
N ALA A 438 22.70 -4.23 -24.97
CA ALA A 438 21.34 -4.68 -24.71
C ALA A 438 20.53 -4.97 -25.97
N CYS A 439 19.55 -5.85 -25.83
CA CYS A 439 18.52 -6.09 -26.83
C CYS A 439 17.14 -6.27 -26.19
N GLY A 440 16.10 -5.89 -26.92
CA GLY A 440 14.71 -6.12 -26.49
C GLY A 440 14.25 -7.57 -26.73
N GLY A 441 12.99 -7.86 -26.41
CA GLY A 441 12.40 -9.19 -26.51
C GLY A 441 12.70 -9.94 -27.81
N GLY A 442 13.13 -11.20 -27.67
CA GLY A 442 13.54 -12.07 -28.78
C GLY A 442 14.87 -11.71 -29.47
N CYS A 443 15.55 -10.63 -29.06
CA CYS A 443 16.86 -10.19 -29.57
C CYS A 443 17.00 -10.20 -31.11
N LEU A 444 15.92 -9.87 -31.85
CA LEU A 444 15.88 -10.00 -33.32
C LEU A 444 16.74 -8.97 -34.07
N GLY A 445 16.99 -7.81 -33.45
CA GLY A 445 17.81 -6.73 -34.02
C GLY A 445 19.27 -6.78 -33.53
N GLU A 446 20.12 -5.93 -34.10
CA GLU A 446 21.49 -5.79 -33.59
C GLU A 446 21.50 -5.26 -32.15
N PRO A 447 22.36 -5.78 -31.25
CA PRO A 447 22.46 -5.27 -29.90
C PRO A 447 22.88 -3.80 -29.86
N LEU A 448 22.17 -3.00 -29.05
CA LEU A 448 22.49 -1.61 -28.81
C LEU A 448 23.65 -1.50 -27.82
N THR A 449 24.57 -0.56 -28.08
CA THR A 449 25.62 -0.21 -27.13
C THR A 449 25.06 0.76 -26.10
N LEU A 450 25.20 0.41 -24.82
CA LEU A 450 24.78 1.23 -23.68
C LEU A 450 25.96 2.03 -23.13
N GLY A 451 25.64 3.21 -22.61
CA GLY A 451 26.56 4.05 -21.87
C GLY A 451 25.81 4.93 -20.87
N LYS A 452 26.43 6.02 -20.43
CA LYS A 452 25.85 6.94 -19.43
C LYS A 452 24.57 7.61 -19.91
N THR A 453 24.42 7.82 -21.21
CA THR A 453 23.21 8.37 -21.82
C THR A 453 22.17 7.26 -22.01
N PRO A 454 20.94 7.40 -21.49
CA PRO A 454 19.90 6.39 -21.65
C PRO A 454 19.55 6.14 -23.13
N ALA A 455 19.56 4.88 -23.53
CA ALA A 455 19.11 4.39 -24.82
C ALA A 455 17.64 3.97 -24.74
N LYS A 456 16.83 4.36 -25.73
CA LYS A 456 15.42 3.99 -25.83
C LYS A 456 15.27 2.64 -26.52
N ILE A 457 14.62 1.68 -25.87
CA ILE A 457 14.36 0.33 -26.40
C ILE A 457 12.84 0.08 -26.37
N PRO A 458 12.19 -0.21 -27.50
CA PRO A 458 10.76 -0.54 -27.51
C PRO A 458 10.53 -1.92 -26.88
N ILE A 459 9.46 -2.05 -26.09
CA ILE A 459 9.08 -3.32 -25.47
C ILE A 459 8.42 -4.21 -26.53
N LYS A 460 8.91 -5.44 -26.64
CA LYS A 460 8.40 -6.47 -27.55
C LYS A 460 8.04 -7.71 -26.76
N ILE A 461 6.93 -8.32 -27.12
CA ILE A 461 6.39 -9.53 -26.51
C ILE A 461 6.51 -10.67 -27.51
N THR A 462 6.88 -11.84 -27.01
CA THR A 462 7.12 -13.02 -27.84
C THR A 462 6.08 -14.11 -27.56
N LYS A 463 5.91 -15.04 -28.50
CA LYS A 463 5.21 -16.31 -28.27
C LYS A 463 6.16 -17.49 -28.53
N PRO A 464 6.38 -18.41 -27.56
CA PRO A 464 5.99 -18.31 -26.15
C PRO A 464 6.62 -17.08 -25.47
N GLU A 465 6.11 -16.71 -24.30
CA GLU A 465 6.62 -15.55 -23.55
C GLU A 465 8.08 -15.79 -23.15
N THR A 466 8.94 -14.82 -23.48
CA THR A 466 10.36 -14.77 -23.13
C THR A 466 10.66 -13.42 -22.48
N SER A 467 11.89 -13.24 -22.00
CA SER A 467 12.32 -11.98 -21.41
C SER A 467 12.23 -10.83 -22.41
N ILE A 468 11.80 -9.67 -21.91
CA ILE A 468 11.53 -8.49 -22.72
C ILE A 468 12.74 -7.56 -22.87
N LEU A 469 13.78 -7.77 -22.06
CA LEU A 469 15.05 -7.05 -22.12
C LEU A 469 16.20 -7.98 -21.69
N TYR A 470 17.28 -7.93 -22.47
CA TYR A 470 18.53 -8.63 -22.21
C TYR A 470 19.67 -7.62 -22.14
N ILE A 471 20.55 -7.73 -21.15
CA ILE A 471 21.72 -6.86 -20.99
C ILE A 471 22.95 -7.72 -20.72
N ALA A 472 24.02 -7.55 -21.51
CA ALA A 472 25.24 -8.35 -21.39
C ALA A 472 26.50 -7.48 -21.46
N THR A 473 27.61 -8.08 -21.05
CA THR A 473 28.96 -7.48 -21.14
C THR A 473 29.54 -7.60 -22.55
N ASP A 474 29.21 -8.67 -23.29
CA ASP A 474 29.68 -8.92 -24.64
C ASP A 474 28.55 -8.85 -25.66
N ARG A 475 28.81 -8.14 -26.77
CA ARG A 475 27.91 -8.05 -27.91
C ARG A 475 27.74 -9.41 -28.60
N LYS A 476 28.83 -10.16 -28.77
CA LYS A 476 28.79 -11.47 -29.47
C LYS A 476 27.93 -12.47 -28.72
N HIS A 477 27.95 -12.42 -27.39
CA HIS A 477 27.09 -13.25 -26.55
C HIS A 477 25.60 -13.00 -26.82
N LEU A 478 25.15 -11.73 -26.92
CA LEU A 478 23.77 -11.40 -27.30
C LEU A 478 23.43 -11.86 -28.73
N GLU A 479 24.37 -11.73 -29.67
CA GLU A 479 24.22 -12.23 -31.04
C GLU A 479 24.10 -13.76 -31.09
N GLN A 480 24.77 -14.48 -30.18
CA GLN A 480 24.62 -15.93 -30.02
C GLN A 480 23.27 -16.29 -29.39
N LEU A 481 22.84 -15.59 -28.33
CA LEU A 481 21.55 -15.81 -27.68
C LEU A 481 20.37 -15.66 -28.65
N ARG A 482 20.48 -14.76 -29.62
CA ARG A 482 19.50 -14.64 -30.72
C ARG A 482 19.24 -15.97 -31.43
N SER A 483 20.26 -16.83 -31.59
CA SER A 483 20.11 -18.14 -32.24
C SER A 483 19.47 -19.21 -31.36
N THR A 484 19.45 -18.99 -30.04
CA THR A 484 18.92 -19.94 -29.05
C THR A 484 17.50 -19.59 -28.58
N ILE A 485 17.04 -18.36 -28.82
CA ILE A 485 15.68 -17.93 -28.48
C ILE A 485 14.72 -18.34 -29.59
N HIS A 486 13.97 -19.42 -29.35
CA HIS A 486 12.98 -19.94 -30.30
C HIS A 486 11.61 -19.29 -30.08
N VAL A 487 11.24 -18.35 -30.93
CA VAL A 487 9.96 -17.63 -30.89
C VAL A 487 9.24 -17.73 -32.22
N SER A 488 7.92 -17.94 -32.18
CA SER A 488 7.07 -17.99 -33.37
C SER A 488 6.65 -16.60 -33.83
N GLU A 489 6.41 -15.71 -32.88
CA GLU A 489 5.92 -14.35 -33.11
C GLU A 489 6.63 -13.38 -32.18
N VAL A 490 6.95 -12.18 -32.68
CA VAL A 490 7.45 -11.05 -31.89
C VAL A 490 6.64 -9.82 -32.26
N LEU A 491 5.85 -9.32 -31.31
CA LEU A 491 4.94 -8.20 -31.48
C LEU A 491 5.39 -7.03 -30.61
N ALA A 492 5.16 -5.79 -31.05
CA ALA A 492 5.32 -4.63 -30.18
C ALA A 492 4.28 -4.68 -29.05
N ALA A 493 4.64 -4.20 -27.86
CA ALA A 493 3.69 -4.10 -26.76
C ALA A 493 2.50 -3.20 -27.16
N PRO A 494 1.25 -3.62 -26.90
CA PRO A 494 0.08 -2.79 -27.18
C PRO A 494 0.05 -1.56 -26.26
N SER A 495 -0.59 -0.49 -26.73
CA SER A 495 -0.94 0.66 -25.91
C SER A 495 -1.91 0.26 -24.80
N HIS A 496 -1.68 0.74 -23.57
CA HIS A 496 -2.62 0.52 -22.47
C HIS A 496 -3.94 1.28 -22.68
N GLU A 497 -5.03 0.68 -22.20
CA GLU A 497 -6.36 1.29 -22.26
C GLU A 497 -6.42 2.61 -21.49
N ASN A 498 -7.12 3.60 -22.06
CA ASN A 498 -7.24 4.93 -21.45
C ASN A 498 -7.91 4.89 -20.07
N ASP A 499 -8.93 4.05 -19.91
CA ASP A 499 -9.68 3.93 -18.66
C ASP A 499 -8.82 3.35 -17.53
N LEU A 500 -7.96 2.39 -17.86
CA LEU A 500 -6.98 1.82 -16.93
C LEU A 500 -5.93 2.87 -16.51
N MET A 501 -5.41 3.64 -17.47
CA MET A 501 -4.48 4.73 -17.18
C MET A 501 -5.12 5.84 -16.34
N ALA A 502 -6.39 6.17 -16.61
CA ALA A 502 -7.17 7.13 -15.85
C ALA A 502 -7.38 6.65 -14.40
N LEU A 503 -7.66 5.36 -14.21
CA LEU A 503 -7.79 4.75 -12.88
C LEU A 503 -6.51 4.89 -12.06
N HIS A 504 -5.34 4.62 -12.65
CA HIS A 504 -4.06 4.78 -11.94
C HIS A 504 -3.74 6.25 -11.62
N LYS A 505 -4.03 7.19 -12.52
CA LYS A 505 -3.73 8.63 -12.33
C LYS A 505 -4.71 9.34 -11.38
N HIS A 506 -6.00 9.02 -11.47
CA HIS A 506 -7.08 9.78 -10.83
C HIS A 506 -7.85 8.98 -9.77
N GLY A 507 -7.73 7.66 -9.74
CA GLY A 507 -8.47 6.78 -8.83
C GLY A 507 -9.88 6.42 -9.29
N ALA A 508 -10.27 6.88 -10.49
CA ALA A 508 -11.55 6.56 -11.12
C ALA A 508 -11.36 6.36 -12.63
N THR A 509 -12.13 5.45 -13.22
CA THR A 509 -12.06 5.12 -14.66
C THR A 509 -12.50 6.28 -15.54
N LEU A 510 -13.46 7.09 -15.07
CA LEU A 510 -13.93 8.31 -15.75
C LEU A 510 -12.90 9.45 -15.80
N GLY A 511 -11.71 9.26 -15.19
CA GLY A 511 -10.66 10.26 -15.11
C GLY A 511 -11.00 11.44 -14.19
N GLY A 512 -10.11 12.42 -14.14
CA GLY A 512 -10.34 13.68 -13.41
C GLY A 512 -11.14 14.66 -14.27
N LEU A 513 -12.20 15.25 -13.72
CA LEU A 513 -12.91 16.37 -14.36
C LEU A 513 -11.91 17.52 -14.64
N PRO A 514 -11.93 18.12 -15.84
CA PRO A 514 -10.98 19.18 -16.19
C PRO A 514 -11.04 20.38 -15.23
N THR A 515 -9.90 21.02 -14.98
CA THR A 515 -9.82 22.19 -14.09
C THR A 515 -10.69 23.36 -14.55
N TRP A 516 -10.89 23.51 -15.87
CA TRP A 516 -11.77 24.55 -16.43
C TRP A 516 -13.23 24.36 -16.03
N LEU A 517 -13.71 23.12 -15.87
CA LEU A 517 -15.08 22.84 -15.43
C LEU A 517 -15.33 23.38 -14.01
N TRP A 518 -14.36 23.19 -13.11
CA TRP A 518 -14.42 23.75 -11.76
C TRP A 518 -14.35 25.28 -11.77
N PHE A 519 -13.55 25.87 -12.66
CA PHE A 519 -13.51 27.32 -12.84
C PHE A 519 -14.88 27.88 -13.25
N PHE A 520 -15.56 27.29 -14.25
CA PHE A 520 -16.90 27.72 -14.63
C PHE A 520 -17.94 27.51 -13.53
N LEU A 521 -17.84 26.42 -12.77
CA LEU A 521 -18.75 26.15 -11.65
C LEU A 521 -18.59 27.19 -10.53
N VAL A 522 -17.36 27.62 -10.22
CA VAL A 522 -17.09 28.70 -9.26
C VAL A 522 -17.61 30.04 -9.79
N VAL A 523 -17.36 30.36 -11.05
CA VAL A 523 -17.86 31.60 -11.68
C VAL A 523 -19.38 31.64 -11.62
N LEU A 524 -20.07 30.57 -12.02
CA LEU A 524 -21.53 30.44 -12.00
C LEU A 524 -22.09 30.59 -10.59
N LEU A 525 -21.40 30.01 -9.60
CA LEU A 525 -21.79 30.14 -8.21
C LEU A 525 -21.65 31.59 -7.73
N ILE A 526 -20.56 32.29 -8.05
CA ILE A 526 -20.36 33.70 -7.68
C ILE A 526 -21.44 34.58 -8.32
N THR A 527 -21.75 34.40 -9.62
CA THR A 527 -22.81 35.15 -10.28
C THR A 527 -24.18 34.88 -9.66
N PHE A 528 -24.49 33.63 -9.33
CA PHE A 528 -25.73 33.28 -8.63
C PHE A 528 -25.84 33.99 -7.27
N HIS A 529 -24.77 34.01 -6.48
CA HIS A 529 -24.76 34.68 -5.17
C HIS A 529 -24.83 36.20 -5.29
N ALA A 530 -24.16 36.80 -6.28
CA ALA A 530 -24.27 38.22 -6.57
C ALA A 530 -25.71 38.60 -6.98
N PHE A 531 -26.37 37.75 -7.77
CA PHE A 531 -27.78 37.93 -8.14
C PHE A 531 -28.72 37.81 -6.93
N LEU A 532 -28.49 36.83 -6.06
CA LEU A 532 -29.28 36.64 -4.84
C LEU A 532 -29.09 37.79 -3.84
N ALA A 533 -27.86 38.27 -3.68
CA ALA A 533 -27.55 39.47 -2.88
C ALA A 533 -28.22 40.72 -3.46
N LYS A 534 -28.23 40.87 -4.80
CA LYS A 534 -28.95 41.95 -5.47
C LYS A 534 -30.45 41.88 -5.22
N LEU A 535 -31.07 40.70 -5.30
CA LEU A 535 -32.49 40.51 -5.01
C LEU A 535 -32.82 40.88 -3.56
N LEU A 536 -32.07 40.33 -2.58
CA LEU A 536 -32.27 40.64 -1.17
C LEU A 536 -32.05 42.12 -0.85
N TRP A 537 -31.03 42.74 -1.44
CA TRP A 537 -30.79 44.19 -1.30
C TRP A 537 -31.93 45.01 -1.91
N SER A 538 -32.47 44.57 -3.05
CA SER A 538 -33.58 45.26 -3.72
C SER A 538 -34.91 45.13 -2.97
N GLU A 539 -35.16 44.00 -2.32
CA GLU A 539 -36.32 43.80 -1.43
C GLU A 539 -36.15 44.61 -0.13
N TRP A 540 -34.96 44.56 0.49
CA TRP A 540 -34.67 45.31 1.70
C TRP A 540 -34.77 46.83 1.49
N ARG A 541 -34.31 47.36 0.35
CA ARG A 541 -34.45 48.78 0.02
C ARG A 541 -35.87 49.22 -0.32
N LYS A 542 -36.75 48.30 -0.74
CA LYS A 542 -38.13 48.64 -1.13
C LYS A 542 -39.06 48.82 0.07
N GLY A 543 -38.75 48.26 1.24
CA GLY A 543 -39.47 48.55 2.49
C GLY A 543 -40.96 48.18 2.52
N ASP A 544 -41.50 47.55 1.48
CA ASP A 544 -42.93 47.23 1.36
C ASP A 544 -43.24 45.84 1.92
N MET A 545 -43.61 45.78 3.20
CA MET A 545 -44.31 44.63 3.80
C MET A 545 -45.82 44.71 3.53
N THR A 546 -46.23 44.90 2.28
CA THR A 546 -47.65 44.76 1.90
C THR A 546 -47.96 43.31 1.49
N PRO A 547 -49.06 42.69 1.95
CA PRO A 547 -49.44 41.34 1.55
C PRO A 547 -49.62 41.27 0.03
N TYR A 548 -49.08 40.22 -0.57
CA TYR A 548 -49.14 39.92 -2.00
C TYR A 548 -50.57 40.01 -2.55
N ASN A 549 -50.91 41.10 -3.25
CA ASN A 549 -52.20 41.27 -3.92
C ASN A 549 -52.06 40.85 -5.40
N PRO A 550 -52.65 39.73 -5.83
CA PRO A 550 -52.43 39.16 -7.17
C PRO A 550 -53.05 39.99 -8.31
N TYR A 551 -53.87 41.00 -8.01
CA TYR A 551 -54.64 41.73 -9.04
C TYR A 551 -53.91 42.91 -9.72
N LEU A 552 -52.71 43.28 -9.27
CA LEU A 552 -51.96 44.42 -9.86
C LEU A 552 -50.95 44.06 -10.95
N ARG A 553 -50.82 42.78 -11.33
CA ARG A 553 -49.88 42.34 -12.38
C ARG A 553 -50.47 42.26 -13.80
N ASN A 554 -51.56 42.99 -14.09
CA ASN A 554 -52.12 43.06 -15.44
C ASN A 554 -51.81 44.38 -16.20
N SER A 555 -51.00 45.28 -15.65
CA SER A 555 -50.69 46.56 -16.34
C SER A 555 -49.20 46.87 -16.60
N PHE A 556 -48.27 45.96 -16.31
CA PHE A 556 -46.87 46.13 -16.72
C PHE A 556 -46.31 44.83 -17.31
N SER A 557 -46.84 44.45 -18.47
CA SER A 557 -46.15 43.54 -19.39
C SER A 557 -46.15 44.17 -20.77
N THR A 558 -45.35 45.21 -20.93
CA THR A 558 -44.91 45.65 -22.24
C THR A 558 -43.48 46.13 -22.11
N CYS A 559 -42.60 45.51 -22.90
CA CYS A 559 -41.19 45.86 -23.08
C CYS A 559 -40.23 45.40 -21.96
N TYR A 560 -39.72 44.17 -22.05
CA TYR A 560 -38.26 43.88 -22.07
C TYR A 560 -37.97 42.41 -22.45
N SER A 561 -37.46 42.25 -23.68
CA SER A 561 -36.52 41.26 -24.22
C SER A 561 -36.63 39.76 -23.84
N VAL A 562 -37.08 38.96 -24.81
CA VAL A 562 -36.54 37.71 -25.44
C VAL A 562 -35.56 36.78 -24.69
N ILE A 563 -34.80 37.21 -23.68
CA ILE A 563 -33.84 36.36 -22.94
C ILE A 563 -34.50 35.59 -21.78
N LEU A 564 -35.66 36.05 -21.29
CA LEU A 564 -36.36 35.42 -20.15
C LEU A 564 -37.21 34.20 -20.52
N GLN A 565 -37.56 33.99 -21.79
CA GLN A 565 -38.30 32.79 -22.22
C GLN A 565 -37.45 31.52 -22.16
N SER A 566 -36.15 31.62 -22.38
CA SER A 566 -35.23 30.47 -22.33
C SER A 566 -34.94 30.03 -20.89
N PHE A 567 -34.86 30.98 -19.95
CA PHE A 567 -34.61 30.69 -18.53
C PHE A 567 -35.84 30.22 -17.77
N ALA A 568 -37.05 30.68 -18.15
CA ALA A 568 -38.30 30.15 -17.60
C ALA A 568 -38.45 28.65 -17.92
N GLY A 569 -38.15 28.25 -19.16
CA GLY A 569 -38.14 26.83 -19.54
C GLY A 569 -37.07 26.00 -18.80
N PHE A 570 -35.94 26.59 -18.43
CA PHE A 570 -34.90 25.90 -17.65
C PHE A 570 -35.25 25.78 -16.16
N LEU A 571 -35.97 26.75 -15.59
CA LEU A 571 -36.44 26.69 -14.21
C LEU A 571 -37.64 25.75 -14.02
N ASP A 572 -38.47 25.54 -15.04
CA ASP A 572 -39.52 24.50 -15.00
C ASP A 572 -38.96 23.07 -15.08
N ILE A 573 -37.77 22.86 -15.69
CA ILE A 573 -37.08 21.55 -15.69
C ILE A 573 -36.59 21.16 -14.28
N ALA A 574 -36.33 22.13 -13.40
CA ALA A 574 -35.83 21.90 -12.04
C ALA A 574 -36.93 21.57 -11.02
N ARG A 575 -38.21 21.68 -11.41
CA ARG A 575 -39.34 21.19 -10.63
C ARG A 575 -39.72 19.82 -11.21
N LYS A 576 -39.14 18.73 -10.69
CA LYS A 576 -39.60 17.36 -10.98
C LYS A 576 -40.94 17.09 -10.28
N ASP A 577 -41.93 17.92 -10.58
CA ASP A 577 -43.31 17.73 -10.13
C ASP A 577 -44.18 17.76 -11.37
N ILE A 578 -45.17 16.89 -11.43
CA ILE A 578 -46.02 16.74 -12.62
C ILE A 578 -47.28 17.55 -12.40
N ASP A 579 -47.49 18.59 -13.21
CA ASP A 579 -48.76 19.32 -13.23
C ASP A 579 -49.85 18.41 -13.80
N VAL A 580 -50.67 17.83 -12.92
CA VAL A 580 -51.79 16.96 -13.31
C VAL A 580 -52.82 17.80 -14.08
N PRO A 581 -53.11 17.46 -15.36
CA PRO A 581 -54.09 18.20 -16.14
C PRO A 581 -55.46 18.17 -15.46
N LYS A 582 -56.22 19.27 -15.52
CA LYS A 582 -57.59 19.33 -14.98
C LYS A 582 -58.55 18.30 -15.60
N THR A 583 -58.16 17.72 -16.74
CA THR A 583 -58.86 16.65 -17.46
C THR A 583 -58.45 15.24 -17.00
N ALA A 584 -57.50 15.11 -16.07
CA ALA A 584 -57.08 13.82 -15.55
C ALA A 584 -58.21 13.15 -14.76
N ALA A 585 -58.28 11.82 -14.83
CA ALA A 585 -59.28 11.06 -14.10
C ALA A 585 -59.11 11.25 -12.59
N ASN A 586 -60.18 11.70 -11.93
CA ASN A 586 -60.25 11.89 -10.48
C ASN A 586 -61.11 10.83 -9.77
N VAL A 587 -61.57 9.81 -10.52
CA VAL A 587 -62.40 8.70 -10.03
C VAL A 587 -61.80 7.38 -10.50
N LEU A 588 -61.90 6.33 -9.67
CA LEU A 588 -61.46 4.98 -10.01
C LEU A 588 -62.29 4.39 -11.15
N LEU A 589 -61.64 4.10 -12.28
CA LEU A 589 -62.28 3.52 -13.47
C LEU A 589 -62.18 1.99 -13.45
N ALA A 590 -62.78 1.35 -12.44
CA ALA A 590 -62.62 -0.08 -12.15
C ALA A 590 -62.87 -0.99 -13.37
N GLU A 591 -63.97 -0.78 -14.09
CA GLU A 591 -64.32 -1.57 -15.29
C GLU A 591 -63.26 -1.47 -16.40
N ARG A 592 -62.64 -0.30 -16.57
CA ARG A 592 -61.56 -0.11 -17.56
C ARG A 592 -60.30 -0.85 -17.15
N HIS A 593 -59.98 -0.87 -15.85
CA HIS A 593 -58.85 -1.65 -15.33
C HIS A 593 -59.09 -3.16 -15.48
N LEU A 594 -60.29 -3.65 -15.16
CA LEU A 594 -60.65 -5.05 -15.36
C LEU A 594 -60.55 -5.47 -16.83
N LYS A 595 -61.05 -4.64 -17.75
CA LYS A 595 -60.94 -4.87 -19.19
C LYS A 595 -59.50 -4.85 -19.69
N PHE A 596 -58.66 -3.98 -19.13
CA PHE A 596 -57.23 -3.93 -19.46
C PHE A 596 -56.53 -5.23 -19.03
N ILE A 597 -56.75 -5.67 -17.79
CA ILE A 597 -56.11 -6.85 -17.22
C ILE A 597 -56.56 -8.14 -17.95
N THR A 598 -57.86 -8.29 -18.23
CA THR A 598 -58.39 -9.45 -18.99
C THR A 598 -57.97 -9.47 -20.46
N ASN A 599 -57.72 -8.30 -21.09
CA ASN A 599 -57.18 -8.25 -22.44
C ASN A 599 -55.69 -8.61 -22.49
N TYR A 600 -54.94 -8.32 -21.44
CA TYR A 600 -53.51 -8.66 -21.34
C TYR A 600 -53.30 -10.18 -21.39
N GLU A 601 -54.15 -10.96 -20.70
CA GLU A 601 -54.14 -12.43 -20.74
C GLU A 601 -54.40 -12.98 -22.16
N LYS A 602 -55.29 -12.34 -22.92
CA LYS A 602 -55.68 -12.79 -24.26
C LYS A 602 -54.61 -12.56 -25.32
N ASN A 603 -53.65 -11.66 -25.09
CA ASN A 603 -52.64 -11.26 -26.08
C ASN A 603 -51.27 -11.91 -25.84
N LYS A 604 -51.25 -13.26 -25.80
CA LYS A 604 -50.04 -14.08 -25.54
C LYS A 604 -48.97 -14.01 -26.67
N GLY A 605 -49.26 -13.39 -27.80
CA GLY A 605 -48.34 -13.24 -28.95
C GLY A 605 -47.64 -11.88 -29.05
N SER A 606 -47.87 -10.97 -28.09
CA SER A 606 -47.26 -9.63 -28.11
C SER A 606 -45.77 -9.67 -27.71
N TYR A 607 -44.99 -8.73 -28.26
CA TYR A 607 -43.57 -8.56 -27.90
C TYR A 607 -43.38 -8.37 -26.39
N ASP A 608 -44.25 -7.58 -25.75
CA ASP A 608 -44.23 -7.34 -24.30
C ASP A 608 -44.50 -8.62 -23.50
N TYR A 609 -45.32 -9.52 -24.03
CA TYR A 609 -45.54 -10.84 -23.46
C TYR A 609 -44.32 -11.76 -23.65
N ILE A 610 -43.42 -11.54 -24.59
CA ILE A 610 -42.18 -12.34 -24.68
C ILE A 610 -41.13 -11.75 -23.76
N MET A 611 -40.93 -10.43 -23.79
CA MET A 611 -39.90 -9.75 -23.01
C MET A 611 -40.11 -9.83 -21.49
N SER A 612 -41.35 -9.99 -21.03
CA SER A 612 -41.69 -10.11 -19.60
C SER A 612 -41.61 -11.55 -19.05
N GLU A 613 -41.10 -12.52 -19.81
CA GLU A 613 -41.03 -13.93 -19.41
C GLU A 613 -40.28 -14.17 -18.10
N PRO A 614 -39.13 -13.51 -17.83
CA PRO A 614 -38.42 -13.65 -16.55
C PRO A 614 -39.19 -13.15 -15.31
N LEU A 615 -40.35 -12.52 -15.50
CA LEU A 615 -41.20 -11.98 -14.42
C LEU A 615 -42.62 -12.56 -14.47
N ARG A 616 -42.88 -13.56 -15.33
CA ARG A 616 -44.24 -13.99 -15.69
C ARG A 616 -45.09 -14.37 -14.49
N LEU A 617 -44.58 -15.21 -13.59
CA LEU A 617 -45.31 -15.64 -12.41
C LEU A 617 -45.65 -14.47 -11.46
N SER A 618 -44.78 -13.48 -11.34
CA SER A 618 -45.06 -12.25 -10.57
C SER A 618 -46.08 -11.35 -11.28
N GLY A 619 -46.06 -11.30 -12.61
CA GLY A 619 -47.10 -10.64 -13.41
C GLY A 619 -48.49 -11.27 -13.26
N ILE A 620 -48.56 -12.60 -13.21
CA ILE A 620 -49.80 -13.35 -12.94
C ILE A 620 -50.32 -12.98 -11.55
N TYR A 621 -49.45 -12.94 -10.53
CA TYR A 621 -49.82 -12.50 -9.19
C TYR A 621 -50.42 -11.08 -9.19
N TRP A 622 -49.79 -10.11 -9.84
CA TRP A 622 -50.31 -8.74 -9.90
C TRP A 622 -51.71 -8.68 -10.54
N CYS A 623 -51.94 -9.44 -11.60
CA CYS A 623 -53.23 -9.50 -12.28
C CYS A 623 -54.32 -10.15 -11.39
N VAL A 624 -54.01 -11.31 -10.80
CA VAL A 624 -54.93 -12.04 -9.92
C VAL A 624 -55.25 -11.21 -8.67
N ALA A 625 -54.25 -10.57 -8.06
CA ALA A 625 -54.44 -9.72 -6.89
C ALA A 625 -55.28 -8.48 -7.19
N ALA A 626 -55.05 -7.82 -8.33
CA ALA A 626 -55.83 -6.65 -8.74
C ALA A 626 -57.31 -6.99 -8.98
N VAL A 627 -57.60 -8.15 -9.58
CA VAL A 627 -58.96 -8.66 -9.78
C VAL A 627 -59.60 -9.10 -8.45
N PHE A 628 -58.82 -9.73 -7.56
CA PHE A 628 -59.26 -10.08 -6.22
C PHE A 628 -59.69 -8.85 -5.40
N ILE A 629 -58.92 -7.75 -5.47
CA ILE A 629 -59.25 -6.47 -4.82
C ILE A 629 -60.55 -5.86 -5.38
N GLN A 630 -60.84 -6.07 -6.66
CA GLN A 630 -62.08 -5.60 -7.31
C GLN A 630 -63.29 -6.53 -7.09
N ASN A 631 -63.11 -7.66 -6.38
CA ASN A 631 -64.13 -8.69 -6.15
C ASN A 631 -64.67 -9.36 -7.43
N GLU A 632 -63.89 -9.36 -8.52
CA GLU A 632 -64.26 -9.89 -9.84
C GLU A 632 -63.57 -11.23 -10.14
N GLN A 633 -63.55 -12.12 -9.14
CA GLN A 633 -62.71 -13.32 -9.08
C GLN A 633 -63.03 -14.40 -10.14
N ASN A 634 -64.07 -14.19 -10.96
CA ASN A 634 -64.46 -15.06 -12.07
C ASN A 634 -63.92 -14.55 -13.43
N ALA A 635 -63.17 -13.44 -13.44
CA ALA A 635 -62.63 -12.86 -14.67
C ALA A 635 -61.50 -13.70 -15.31
N PHE A 636 -60.90 -14.63 -14.57
CA PHE A 636 -59.80 -15.49 -15.01
C PHE A 636 -60.12 -16.97 -14.88
N ASN A 637 -59.56 -17.78 -15.78
CA ASN A 637 -59.66 -19.24 -15.69
C ASN A 637 -58.68 -19.77 -14.64
N ARG A 638 -59.21 -20.12 -13.46
CA ARG A 638 -58.40 -20.57 -12.32
C ARG A 638 -57.64 -21.87 -12.59
N ASP A 639 -58.29 -22.81 -13.27
CA ASP A 639 -57.69 -24.12 -13.54
C ASP A 639 -56.49 -23.99 -14.47
N GLU A 640 -56.58 -23.11 -15.48
CA GLU A 640 -55.46 -22.81 -16.39
C GLU A 640 -54.28 -22.17 -15.65
N ILE A 641 -54.56 -21.22 -14.74
CA ILE A 641 -53.52 -20.56 -13.95
C ILE A 641 -52.85 -21.55 -12.99
N ILE A 642 -53.62 -22.37 -12.27
CA ILE A 642 -53.08 -23.37 -11.34
C ILE A 642 -52.22 -24.39 -12.09
N GLN A 643 -52.68 -24.83 -13.25
CA GLN A 643 -51.93 -25.75 -14.10
C GLN A 643 -50.59 -25.14 -14.53
N TYR A 644 -50.60 -23.88 -15.00
CA TYR A 644 -49.38 -23.18 -15.38
C TYR A 644 -48.39 -22.99 -14.22
N ILE A 645 -48.87 -22.67 -13.02
CA ILE A 645 -48.00 -22.50 -11.84
C ILE A 645 -47.39 -23.85 -11.42
N ARG A 646 -48.13 -24.95 -11.55
CA ARG A 646 -47.59 -26.30 -11.28
C ARG A 646 -46.47 -26.68 -12.24
N GLU A 647 -46.57 -26.28 -13.51
CA GLU A 647 -45.51 -26.48 -14.51
C GLU A 647 -44.24 -25.69 -14.18
N CYS A 648 -44.35 -24.61 -13.41
CA CYS A 648 -43.22 -23.81 -12.95
C CYS A 648 -42.56 -24.34 -11.66
N GLN A 649 -43.08 -25.41 -11.04
CA GLN A 649 -42.51 -26.00 -9.84
C GLN A 649 -41.36 -26.95 -10.19
N LEU A 650 -40.20 -26.73 -9.58
CA LEU A 650 -39.00 -27.54 -9.79
C LEU A 650 -38.85 -28.62 -8.71
N SER A 651 -37.97 -29.60 -8.97
CA SER A 651 -37.72 -30.73 -8.06
C SER A 651 -37.10 -30.33 -6.71
N ASP A 652 -36.54 -29.13 -6.63
CA ASP A 652 -36.03 -28.52 -5.40
C ASP A 652 -37.14 -27.95 -4.50
N GLY A 653 -38.39 -27.95 -4.97
CA GLY A 653 -39.57 -27.42 -4.29
C GLY A 653 -39.82 -25.93 -4.54
N GLY A 654 -38.91 -25.22 -5.20
CA GLY A 654 -39.07 -23.81 -5.56
C GLY A 654 -39.88 -23.61 -6.85
N PHE A 655 -40.37 -22.39 -7.07
CA PHE A 655 -41.07 -22.02 -8.29
C PHE A 655 -40.22 -21.08 -9.15
N ALA A 656 -40.19 -21.35 -10.44
CA ALA A 656 -39.57 -20.53 -11.48
C ALA A 656 -40.53 -19.43 -11.98
N PRO A 657 -40.04 -18.35 -12.60
CA PRO A 657 -40.90 -17.32 -13.19
C PRO A 657 -41.74 -17.84 -14.37
N ALA A 658 -41.20 -18.78 -15.15
CA ALA A 658 -41.83 -19.46 -16.28
C ALA A 658 -41.19 -20.85 -16.45
N ALA A 659 -41.78 -21.71 -17.28
CA ALA A 659 -41.21 -23.03 -17.59
C ALA A 659 -39.78 -22.91 -18.16
N CYS A 660 -38.89 -23.84 -17.80
CA CYS A 660 -37.48 -23.85 -18.20
C CYS A 660 -36.59 -22.74 -17.63
N HIS A 661 -37.06 -21.99 -16.63
CA HIS A 661 -36.24 -21.07 -15.83
C HIS A 661 -35.88 -21.66 -14.47
N ASP A 662 -34.91 -21.06 -13.79
CA ASP A 662 -34.48 -21.47 -12.46
C ASP A 662 -35.48 -21.03 -11.36
N SER A 663 -35.52 -21.77 -10.26
CA SER A 663 -36.33 -21.43 -9.09
C SER A 663 -35.80 -20.17 -8.40
N HIS A 664 -36.69 -19.34 -7.86
CA HIS A 664 -36.29 -18.16 -7.09
C HIS A 664 -37.31 -17.81 -6.01
N LEU A 665 -36.84 -17.29 -4.86
CA LEU A 665 -37.70 -16.93 -3.72
C LEU A 665 -38.83 -15.97 -4.08
N LEU A 666 -38.58 -15.00 -4.97
CA LEU A 666 -39.58 -14.03 -5.44
C LEU A 666 -40.77 -14.71 -6.13
N HIS A 667 -40.49 -15.72 -6.94
CA HIS A 667 -41.47 -16.42 -7.76
C HIS A 667 -42.15 -17.53 -6.94
N THR A 668 -41.42 -18.18 -6.04
CA THR A 668 -41.99 -19.03 -4.98
C THR A 668 -43.02 -18.27 -4.13
N LEU A 669 -42.71 -17.05 -3.69
CA LEU A 669 -43.67 -16.19 -2.98
C LEU A 669 -44.89 -15.86 -3.85
N SER A 670 -44.66 -15.47 -5.11
CA SER A 670 -45.72 -15.12 -6.06
C SER A 670 -46.68 -16.31 -6.30
N ALA A 671 -46.15 -17.53 -6.47
CA ALA A 671 -46.95 -18.76 -6.59
C ALA A 671 -47.83 -18.99 -5.36
N ILE A 672 -47.26 -18.91 -4.16
CA ILE A 672 -48.00 -19.10 -2.90
C ILE A 672 -49.12 -18.07 -2.78
N GLN A 673 -48.85 -16.80 -3.13
CA GLN A 673 -49.84 -15.74 -3.08
C GLN A 673 -50.99 -15.96 -4.08
N VAL A 674 -50.70 -16.43 -5.30
CA VAL A 674 -51.75 -16.77 -6.27
C VAL A 674 -52.59 -17.95 -5.79
N PHE A 675 -51.97 -18.97 -5.19
CA PHE A 675 -52.73 -20.06 -4.58
C PHE A 675 -53.65 -19.52 -3.48
N LEU A 676 -53.16 -18.71 -2.56
CA LEU A 676 -53.99 -18.11 -1.51
C LEU A 676 -55.16 -17.29 -2.08
N CYS A 677 -54.90 -16.41 -3.06
CA CYS A 677 -55.96 -15.63 -3.71
C CYS A 677 -57.00 -16.50 -4.44
N SER A 678 -56.60 -17.68 -4.91
CA SER A 678 -57.48 -18.64 -5.59
C SER A 678 -58.25 -19.56 -4.61
N PHE A 679 -57.67 -19.86 -3.44
CA PHE A 679 -58.24 -20.78 -2.43
C PHE A 679 -59.08 -20.10 -1.32
N VAL A 680 -58.91 -18.80 -1.05
CA VAL A 680 -59.69 -18.06 -0.02
C VAL A 680 -61.21 -18.09 -0.28
N ILE A 681 -61.63 -18.48 -1.48
CA ILE A 681 -63.03 -18.61 -1.87
C ILE A 681 -63.73 -19.82 -1.21
N TYR A 682 -62.97 -20.81 -0.72
CA TYR A 682 -63.55 -21.97 -0.04
C TYR A 682 -63.87 -21.72 1.45
N PHE A 683 -63.27 -20.70 2.08
CA PHE A 683 -63.51 -20.41 3.50
C PHE A 683 -64.64 -19.39 3.74
N SER A 684 -65.19 -18.79 2.68
CA SER A 684 -66.31 -17.84 2.78
C SER A 684 -67.66 -18.41 2.30
N ILE A 685 -67.72 -19.71 1.98
CA ILE A 685 -68.95 -20.46 1.63
C ILE A 685 -69.09 -21.74 2.48
N LEU A 686 -68.46 -21.79 3.66
CA LEU A 686 -68.72 -22.83 4.68
C LEU A 686 -69.09 -22.19 6.02
#